data_AF-A0A8T2ELJ9-F1
#
_entry.id   AF-A0A8T2ELJ9-F1
#
_cell.length_a   1.000
_cell.length_b   1.000
_cell.length_c   1.000
_cell.angle_alpha   90.00
_cell.angle_beta   90.00
_cell.angle_gamma   90.00
#
_symmetry.space_group_name_H-M   'P 1'
#
loop_
_entity.id
_entity.type
_entity.pdbx_description
1 polymer ?
#
loop_
_entity_poly.entity_id
_entity_poly.type
_entity_poly.pdbx_seq_one_letter_code
_entity_poly.pdbx_strand_id
1 'polypeptide(L)'
;MVDRPTDVVVEVGSSGRTIFRPDETPTPEPRRPTQLPPVPAPEKKLTLFALRLAVLEKIASGLGSLGFVWATVVLLGGFAGSLEITDFWFVTVILVIEGARLFSRSHELELQHQSKYTISGINIFRFLVKQVNQIFHQVAHIAGDDNRPSVRETRTVQRNSGHITRTRTWKSSDVPMLPYTGWVFVSRNVSRIFYWLQIASAFASIFISTIQLIKQDYGGNDLKPKSTNLHAALTLFYSLALAEALLFLVEKAYWEYMISVIHILEKVNEECGLERFGTGSVRRFFYDAYSRCLNGSIFDGLKMDMVIFAMELLVANSLDEQLIGAEILSIFSTHDDYSVDTLQKIGTNLAIIERLVEMLNWRDKNQEDVRMSAAEILSRLASKKQNSLRVAGIPGAIESISSLLESTRDSGEATDEIGEQSINHSNLWTLNNLGLLILKRLARDHENCGKIGKTKGLLSKIIDFTYAEKNLLENPNVAVAEPYKILAVKRSLKLLKKLVSTTGTTGKNLRMTISGIVFTVSNIRETLHHGKSQPHLQKLGAEILTFLAFEEGATEKIGGTGGVLKGLLCIFLNNEIPKDKSGVRVSAGESVAMLAQGSKSNCQKILRANVLKGLVEALDNPLIRLNAARILRNLCAYTAPGQFNEQMKEVIKSAGATVLKAIKSEERKPQEVMVGLAPHILKLMNTPEELRGMFEEAGVTEEELAKALINILKRYEQPVPKVPRIRRFAIELTIAMMKANVETVKTFQNLEMKNELETVFETAAELENFDIFSGTVGLARHGSTINELIEEAMLLLR
;
A
#
# COMPACT_ATOMS: atom_id res chain seq x y z
N MET A 1 2.58 14.20 6.90
CA MET A 1 2.46 12.76 7.24
C MET A 1 2.28 12.58 8.75
N VAL A 2 1.07 12.84 9.26
CA VAL A 2 0.72 12.64 10.67
C VAL A 2 -0.38 11.58 10.69
N ASP A 3 -0.11 10.42 11.29
CA ASP A 3 -1.18 9.47 11.63
C ASP A 3 -2.08 10.19 12.65
N ARG A 4 -3.26 10.65 12.25
CA ARG A 4 -4.29 11.07 13.21
C ARG A 4 -4.74 9.87 14.04
N PRO A 5 -5.00 10.06 15.34
CA PRO A 5 -5.42 8.98 16.22
C PRO A 5 -6.86 8.62 15.89
N THR A 6 -7.10 7.36 15.52
CA THR A 6 -8.44 6.79 15.59
C THR A 6 -8.87 6.73 17.06
N ASP A 7 -10.05 7.28 17.33
CA ASP A 7 -10.68 7.37 18.64
C ASP A 7 -10.58 6.07 19.44
N VAL A 8 -10.17 6.25 20.69
CA VAL A 8 -10.18 5.23 21.74
C VAL A 8 -11.62 5.03 22.18
N VAL A 9 -12.28 4.01 21.62
CA VAL A 9 -13.42 3.39 22.31
C VAL A 9 -12.84 2.41 23.33
N VAL A 10 -13.00 2.77 24.60
CA VAL A 10 -12.67 1.93 25.75
C VAL A 10 -13.67 0.77 25.79
N GLU A 11 -13.30 -0.38 25.25
CA GLU A 11 -13.93 -1.66 25.61
C GLU A 11 -13.14 -2.28 26.76
N VAL A 12 -13.70 -2.22 27.97
CA VAL A 12 -13.30 -3.07 29.08
C VAL A 12 -13.92 -4.45 28.84
N GLY A 13 -13.10 -5.44 28.50
CA GLY A 13 -13.59 -6.79 28.21
C GLY A 13 -12.52 -7.88 28.13
N SER A 14 -12.33 -8.58 29.26
CA SER A 14 -11.97 -10.01 29.44
C SER A 14 -10.79 -10.64 28.66
N SER A 15 -9.80 -11.07 29.44
CA SER A 15 -8.61 -11.84 29.09
C SER A 15 -8.93 -13.24 28.54
N GLY A 16 -8.29 -13.63 27.43
CA GLY A 16 -8.29 -15.00 26.92
C GLY A 16 -8.40 -15.15 25.40
N ARG A 17 -7.47 -14.57 24.62
CA ARG A 17 -7.36 -14.83 23.17
C ARG A 17 -6.30 -15.90 22.90
N THR A 18 -6.74 -17.07 22.47
CA THR A 18 -5.92 -18.13 21.89
C THR A 18 -5.52 -17.77 20.46
N ILE A 19 -4.25 -17.99 20.13
CA ILE A 19 -3.52 -17.57 18.91
C ILE A 19 -4.04 -18.23 17.60
N PHE A 20 -5.07 -19.08 17.65
CA PHE A 20 -5.63 -19.78 16.49
C PHE A 20 -7.14 -19.59 16.36
N ARG A 21 -7.55 -18.59 15.56
CA ARG A 21 -8.79 -18.57 14.76
C ARG A 21 -8.77 -17.38 13.79
N PRO A 22 -9.36 -17.48 12.57
CA PRO A 22 -9.72 -16.31 11.79
C PRO A 22 -10.78 -15.52 12.56
N ASP A 23 -10.67 -14.18 12.60
CA ASP A 23 -11.73 -13.31 13.13
C ASP A 23 -12.98 -13.47 12.26
N GLU A 24 -13.94 -14.29 12.69
CA GLU A 24 -15.33 -14.23 12.23
C GLU A 24 -16.06 -13.24 13.12
N THR A 25 -15.89 -11.94 12.82
CA THR A 25 -16.83 -10.92 13.27
C THR A 25 -17.79 -10.66 12.11
N PRO A 26 -19.12 -10.65 12.34
CA PRO A 26 -20.05 -10.24 11.30
C PRO A 26 -19.73 -8.79 10.97
N THR A 27 -19.29 -8.57 9.73
CA THR A 27 -19.12 -7.24 9.13
C THR A 27 -20.35 -6.41 9.47
N PRO A 28 -20.23 -5.29 10.20
CA PRO A 28 -21.32 -4.33 10.25
C PRO A 28 -21.50 -3.88 8.81
N GLU A 29 -22.68 -4.11 8.24
CA GLU A 29 -23.05 -3.53 6.96
C GLU A 29 -22.69 -2.03 7.00
N PRO A 30 -21.99 -1.51 5.97
CA PRO A 30 -21.69 -0.10 5.94
C PRO A 30 -23.04 0.63 5.91
N ARG A 31 -23.36 1.33 7.00
CA ARG A 31 -24.43 2.33 6.99
C ARG A 31 -24.18 3.18 5.75
N ARG A 32 -25.11 3.11 4.80
CA ARG A 32 -25.11 3.97 3.61
C ARG A 32 -24.83 5.39 4.10
N PRO A 33 -23.75 6.05 3.66
CA PRO A 33 -23.62 7.46 3.90
C PRO A 33 -24.86 8.10 3.29
N THR A 34 -25.59 8.86 4.09
CA THR A 34 -26.63 9.77 3.62
C THR A 34 -26.01 10.53 2.45
N GLN A 35 -26.49 10.28 1.23
CA GLN A 35 -25.95 10.88 0.01
C GLN A 35 -26.22 12.38 0.09
N LEU A 36 -25.27 13.13 0.64
CA LEU A 36 -25.10 14.52 0.27
C LEU A 36 -24.91 14.54 -1.26
N PRO A 37 -25.54 15.49 -1.97
CA PRO A 37 -25.43 15.56 -3.42
C PRO A 37 -23.94 15.55 -3.81
N PRO A 38 -23.54 14.76 -4.82
CA PRO A 38 -22.15 14.63 -5.20
C PRO A 38 -21.63 16.01 -5.60
N VAL A 39 -20.71 16.57 -4.81
CA VAL A 39 -19.99 17.79 -5.18
C VAL A 39 -19.29 17.46 -6.50
N PRO A 40 -19.58 18.19 -7.59
CA PRO A 40 -18.99 17.89 -8.88
C PRO A 40 -17.47 18.09 -8.79
N ALA A 41 -16.72 17.06 -9.18
CA ALA A 41 -15.26 17.09 -9.19
C ALA A 41 -14.74 18.33 -9.95
N PRO A 42 -13.73 19.04 -9.42
CA PRO A 42 -13.30 20.35 -9.91
C PRO A 42 -12.88 20.34 -11.38
N GLU A 43 -12.26 19.25 -11.84
CA GLU A 43 -11.85 19.06 -13.24
C GLU A 43 -13.03 19.03 -14.23
N LYS A 44 -14.26 18.73 -13.77
CA LYS A 44 -15.46 18.77 -14.61
C LYS A 44 -15.77 20.17 -15.13
N LYS A 45 -15.33 21.21 -14.41
CA LYS A 45 -15.44 22.61 -14.88
C LYS A 45 -14.61 22.83 -16.14
N LEU A 46 -13.43 22.20 -16.23
CA LEU A 46 -12.54 22.28 -17.39
C LEU A 46 -13.05 21.43 -18.55
N THR A 47 -13.53 20.22 -18.30
CA THR A 47 -14.09 19.39 -19.37
C THR A 47 -15.36 20.01 -19.95
N LEU A 48 -16.19 20.66 -19.12
CA LEU A 48 -17.34 21.44 -19.57
C LEU A 48 -16.93 22.69 -20.35
N PHE A 49 -15.89 23.40 -19.90
CA PHE A 49 -15.33 24.54 -20.63
C PHE A 49 -14.81 24.11 -22.01
N ALA A 50 -14.04 23.01 -22.07
CA ALA A 50 -13.54 22.42 -23.30
C ALA A 50 -14.67 21.97 -24.24
N LEU A 51 -15.72 21.35 -23.69
CA LEU A 51 -16.92 20.96 -24.43
C LEU A 51 -17.57 22.17 -25.11
N ARG A 52 -17.84 23.24 -24.36
CA ARG A 52 -18.48 24.45 -24.88
C ARG A 52 -17.66 25.11 -25.98
N LEU A 53 -16.34 25.19 -25.78
CA LEU A 53 -15.41 25.70 -26.78
C LEU A 53 -15.44 24.83 -28.05
N ALA A 54 -15.44 23.51 -27.90
CA ALA A 54 -15.46 22.58 -29.03
C ALA A 54 -16.80 22.61 -29.80
N VAL A 55 -17.92 22.85 -29.11
CA VAL A 55 -19.23 23.04 -29.75
C VAL A 55 -19.22 24.32 -30.60
N LEU A 56 -18.76 25.44 -30.04
CA LEU A 56 -18.65 26.70 -30.79
C LEU A 56 -17.73 26.54 -32.01
N GLU A 57 -16.59 25.89 -31.82
CA GLU A 57 -15.64 25.59 -32.89
C GLU A 57 -16.27 24.73 -33.99
N LYS A 58 -16.94 23.63 -33.65
CA LYS A 58 -17.54 22.74 -34.64
C LYS A 58 -18.69 23.40 -35.38
N ILE A 59 -19.49 24.23 -34.72
CA ILE A 59 -20.56 24.99 -35.38
C ILE A 59 -19.94 26.02 -36.33
N ALA A 60 -18.97 26.81 -35.87
CA ALA A 60 -18.28 27.77 -36.73
C ALA A 60 -17.62 27.09 -37.94
N SER A 61 -16.89 26.00 -37.73
CA SER A 61 -16.23 25.25 -38.81
C SER A 61 -17.25 24.63 -39.78
N GLY A 62 -18.40 24.17 -39.27
CA GLY A 62 -19.51 23.67 -40.08
C GLY A 62 -20.17 24.76 -40.93
N LEU A 63 -20.38 25.95 -40.35
CA LEU A 63 -20.91 27.11 -41.08
C LEU A 63 -19.92 27.60 -42.14
N GLY A 64 -18.62 27.65 -41.86
CA GLY A 64 -17.61 28.03 -42.85
C GLY A 64 -17.49 27.01 -43.98
N SER A 65 -17.60 25.71 -43.68
CA SER A 65 -17.66 24.66 -44.71
C SER A 65 -18.91 24.80 -45.59
N LEU A 66 -20.07 25.09 -44.97
CA LEU A 66 -21.32 25.35 -45.68
C LEU A 66 -21.23 26.63 -46.52
N GLY A 67 -20.62 27.69 -45.99
CA GLY A 67 -20.35 28.95 -46.68
C GLY A 67 -19.46 28.75 -47.90
N PHE A 68 -18.38 27.96 -47.76
CA PHE A 68 -17.50 27.60 -48.86
C PHE A 68 -18.21 26.82 -49.96
N VAL A 69 -18.96 25.76 -49.61
CA VAL A 69 -19.78 25.00 -50.58
C VAL A 69 -20.81 25.90 -51.23
N TRP A 70 -21.50 26.74 -50.47
CA TRP A 70 -22.49 27.67 -51.00
C TRP A 70 -21.87 28.72 -51.93
N ALA A 71 -20.67 29.19 -51.64
CA ALA A 71 -19.93 30.08 -52.53
C ALA A 71 -19.59 29.40 -53.87
N THR A 72 -19.26 28.10 -53.87
CA THR A 72 -19.11 27.36 -55.13
C THR A 72 -20.42 27.27 -55.91
N VAL A 73 -21.56 27.16 -55.24
CA VAL A 73 -22.88 27.21 -55.91
C VAL A 73 -23.14 28.59 -56.51
N VAL A 74 -22.75 29.66 -55.82
CA VAL A 74 -22.89 31.04 -56.33
C VAL A 74 -21.92 31.31 -57.50
N LEU A 75 -20.67 30.87 -57.42
CA LEU A 75 -19.65 31.16 -58.44
C LEU A 75 -19.67 30.19 -59.64
N LEU A 76 -19.88 28.89 -59.43
CA LEU A 76 -19.93 27.88 -60.50
C LEU A 76 -21.35 27.54 -60.97
N GLY A 77 -22.39 27.78 -60.16
CA GLY A 77 -23.79 27.44 -60.47
C GLY A 77 -24.48 28.36 -61.48
N GLY A 78 -23.73 29.03 -62.36
CA GLY A 78 -24.25 29.85 -63.46
C GLY A 78 -24.54 31.32 -63.11
N PHE A 79 -24.37 31.75 -61.86
CA PHE A 79 -24.60 33.15 -61.47
C PHE A 79 -23.40 34.07 -61.69
N ALA A 80 -22.20 33.54 -61.94
CA ALA A 80 -21.00 34.35 -62.21
C ALA A 80 -21.16 35.34 -63.36
N GLY A 81 -21.95 34.99 -64.40
CA GLY A 81 -22.25 35.89 -65.52
C GLY A 81 -23.28 36.97 -65.22
N SER A 82 -23.99 36.86 -64.09
CA SER A 82 -25.01 37.82 -63.62
C SER A 82 -24.58 38.63 -62.39
N LEU A 83 -23.39 38.37 -61.86
CA LEU A 83 -22.79 39.09 -60.75
C LEU A 83 -22.12 40.39 -61.26
N GLU A 84 -22.29 41.47 -60.51
CA GLU A 84 -21.48 42.66 -60.75
C GLU A 84 -20.03 42.40 -60.37
N ILE A 85 -19.11 43.11 -61.04
CA ILE A 85 -17.67 43.01 -60.79
C ILE A 85 -17.37 43.25 -59.30
N THR A 86 -18.06 44.20 -58.68
CA THR A 86 -18.01 44.52 -57.26
C THR A 86 -18.36 43.32 -56.37
N ASP A 87 -19.54 42.72 -56.57
CA ASP A 87 -20.03 41.58 -55.78
C ASP A 87 -19.16 40.33 -55.96
N PHE A 88 -18.68 40.09 -57.18
CA PHE A 88 -17.73 39.01 -57.47
C PHE A 88 -16.44 39.14 -56.63
N TRP A 89 -15.86 40.34 -56.57
CA TRP A 89 -14.68 40.59 -55.75
C TRP A 89 -14.97 40.47 -54.26
N PHE A 90 -16.14 40.90 -53.77
CA PHE A 90 -16.49 40.74 -52.36
C PHE A 90 -16.64 39.27 -51.96
N VAL A 91 -17.33 38.45 -52.77
CA VAL A 91 -17.44 37.00 -52.52
C VAL A 91 -16.07 36.33 -52.57
N THR A 92 -15.24 36.70 -53.54
CA THR A 92 -13.87 36.17 -53.68
C THR A 92 -12.98 36.55 -52.51
N VAL A 93 -13.03 37.80 -52.06
CA VAL A 93 -12.26 38.30 -50.90
C VAL A 93 -12.71 37.59 -49.62
N ILE A 94 -14.02 37.42 -49.39
CA ILE A 94 -14.54 36.67 -48.24
C ILE A 94 -14.06 35.22 -48.29
N LEU A 95 -14.12 34.56 -49.44
CA LEU A 95 -13.62 33.20 -49.62
C LEU A 95 -12.12 33.06 -49.31
N VAL A 96 -11.30 34.03 -49.74
CA VAL A 96 -9.87 34.05 -49.44
C VAL A 96 -9.63 34.28 -47.95
N ILE A 97 -10.40 35.16 -47.31
CA ILE A 97 -10.33 35.44 -45.87
C ILE A 97 -10.76 34.19 -45.06
N GLU A 98 -11.83 33.52 -45.45
CA GLU A 98 -12.31 32.26 -44.84
C GLU A 98 -11.30 31.13 -45.03
N GLY A 99 -10.76 30.96 -46.25
CA GLY A 99 -9.72 29.99 -46.54
C GLY A 99 -8.45 30.26 -45.73
N ALA A 100 -8.03 31.52 -45.60
CA ALA A 100 -6.89 31.90 -44.76
C ALA A 100 -7.16 31.63 -43.27
N ARG A 101 -8.40 31.85 -42.79
CA ARG A 101 -8.79 31.58 -41.40
C ARG A 101 -8.79 30.08 -41.10
N LEU A 102 -9.39 29.25 -41.95
CA LEU A 102 -9.39 27.79 -41.81
C LEU A 102 -7.97 27.22 -41.85
N PHE A 103 -7.14 27.69 -42.78
CA PHE A 103 -5.75 27.29 -42.90
C PHE A 103 -4.93 27.68 -41.67
N SER A 104 -5.02 28.95 -41.24
CA SER A 104 -4.32 29.45 -40.07
C SER A 104 -4.74 28.72 -38.78
N ARG A 105 -6.03 28.40 -38.65
CA ARG A 105 -6.62 27.73 -37.48
C ARG A 105 -6.18 26.29 -37.34
N SER A 106 -6.18 25.52 -38.44
CA SER A 106 -5.68 24.14 -38.44
C SER A 106 -4.20 24.10 -38.00
N HIS A 107 -3.41 25.05 -38.48
CA HIS A 107 -1.98 25.11 -38.16
C HIS A 107 -1.69 25.67 -36.76
N GLU A 108 -2.52 26.59 -36.24
CA GLU A 108 -2.41 27.09 -34.87
C GLU A 108 -2.72 25.99 -33.85
N LEU A 109 -3.80 25.22 -34.04
CA LEU A 109 -4.13 24.09 -33.16
C LEU A 109 -3.02 23.03 -33.16
N GLU A 110 -2.46 22.72 -34.33
CA GLU A 110 -1.33 21.79 -34.46
C GLU A 110 -0.06 22.34 -33.78
N LEU A 111 0.23 23.64 -33.89
CA LEU A 111 1.35 24.28 -33.21
C LEU A 111 1.15 24.43 -31.70
N GLN A 112 -0.08 24.64 -31.22
CA GLN A 112 -0.40 24.70 -29.80
C GLN A 112 -0.37 23.32 -29.14
N HIS A 113 -0.70 22.28 -29.91
CA HIS A 113 -0.39 20.89 -29.56
C HIS A 113 1.13 20.69 -29.57
N GLN A 114 1.83 20.83 -30.69
CA GLN A 114 3.26 20.50 -30.80
C GLN A 114 4.18 21.36 -29.90
N SER A 115 3.89 22.64 -29.67
CA SER A 115 4.71 23.50 -28.79
C SER A 115 4.67 23.10 -27.30
N LYS A 116 3.70 22.26 -26.91
CA LYS A 116 3.61 21.68 -25.56
C LYS A 116 4.00 20.20 -25.52
N TYR A 117 4.20 19.56 -26.67
CA TYR A 117 4.76 18.21 -26.83
C TYR A 117 6.08 18.32 -27.60
N THR A 118 7.17 18.73 -26.96
CA THR A 118 8.47 18.59 -27.64
C THR A 118 8.99 17.18 -27.45
N ILE A 119 8.90 16.37 -28.50
CA ILE A 119 9.88 15.41 -29.07
C ILE A 119 9.12 14.29 -29.81
N SER A 120 8.98 14.43 -31.13
CA SER A 120 9.06 13.35 -32.16
C SER A 120 8.35 13.81 -33.45
N GLY A 121 9.11 14.46 -34.33
CA GLY A 121 8.61 15.08 -35.56
C GLY A 121 8.53 14.14 -36.78
N ILE A 122 7.75 13.06 -36.72
CA ILE A 122 7.56 12.16 -37.89
C ILE A 122 6.10 12.10 -38.37
N ASN A 123 5.13 12.68 -37.67
CA ASN A 123 3.71 12.56 -38.02
C ASN A 123 3.19 13.58 -39.05
N ILE A 124 3.99 14.58 -39.43
CA ILE A 124 3.63 15.67 -40.36
C ILE A 124 3.16 15.12 -41.72
N PHE A 125 3.76 14.03 -42.20
CA PHE A 125 3.41 13.46 -43.51
C PHE A 125 2.24 12.46 -43.46
N ARG A 126 2.06 11.72 -42.36
CA ARG A 126 0.98 10.74 -42.24
C ARG A 126 -0.39 11.37 -41.99
N PHE A 127 -0.44 12.54 -41.36
CA PHE A 127 -1.69 13.26 -41.13
C PHE A 127 -2.23 13.91 -42.42
N LEU A 128 -1.36 14.48 -43.25
CA LEU A 128 -1.71 14.95 -44.60
C LEU A 128 -2.22 13.81 -45.48
N VAL A 129 -1.54 12.66 -45.48
CA VAL A 129 -2.01 11.48 -46.23
C VAL A 129 -3.33 10.96 -45.67
N LYS A 130 -3.57 10.97 -44.35
CA LYS A 130 -4.83 10.50 -43.75
C LYS A 130 -6.01 11.46 -43.94
N GLN A 131 -5.82 12.77 -43.86
CA GLN A 131 -6.88 13.76 -44.12
C GLN A 131 -7.25 13.79 -45.60
N VAL A 132 -6.26 13.75 -46.48
CA VAL A 132 -6.51 13.62 -47.93
C VAL A 132 -7.13 12.25 -48.23
N ASN A 133 -6.66 11.14 -47.62
CA ASN A 133 -7.30 9.83 -47.79
C ASN A 133 -8.69 9.74 -47.18
N GLN A 134 -9.04 10.42 -46.09
CA GLN A 134 -10.40 10.38 -45.54
C GLN A 134 -11.39 11.13 -46.43
N ILE A 135 -10.95 12.23 -47.05
CA ILE A 135 -11.73 12.97 -48.04
C ILE A 135 -11.87 12.16 -49.34
N PHE A 136 -10.83 11.43 -49.77
CA PHE A 136 -10.88 10.55 -50.93
C PHE A 136 -11.59 9.19 -50.69
N HIS A 137 -11.53 8.61 -49.49
CA HIS A 137 -12.18 7.34 -49.15
C HIS A 137 -13.70 7.46 -48.95
N GLN A 138 -14.26 8.67 -48.82
CA GLN A 138 -15.69 8.88 -48.94
C GLN A 138 -16.19 8.84 -50.39
N VAL A 139 -15.30 8.87 -51.38
CA VAL A 139 -15.62 8.87 -52.81
C VAL A 139 -15.21 7.57 -53.52
N ALA A 140 -14.31 6.76 -52.94
CA ALA A 140 -13.84 5.53 -53.54
C ALA A 140 -14.31 4.29 -52.76
N HIS A 141 -15.55 3.87 -53.01
CA HIS A 141 -16.08 2.58 -52.57
C HIS A 141 -16.55 1.75 -53.78
N ILE A 142 -15.65 1.48 -54.74
CA ILE A 142 -15.82 0.42 -55.74
C ILE A 142 -14.45 -0.24 -55.99
N ALA A 143 -14.38 -1.55 -55.69
CA ALA A 143 -13.33 -2.54 -56.04
C ALA A 143 -11.94 -2.30 -55.40
N GLY A 144 -11.17 -3.30 -54.96
CA GLY A 144 -11.19 -4.75 -55.11
C GLY A 144 -9.83 -5.28 -54.60
N ASP A 145 -9.74 -6.59 -54.45
CA ASP A 145 -8.92 -7.35 -53.50
C ASP A 145 -7.40 -7.52 -53.80
N ASP A 146 -6.71 -7.85 -52.71
CA ASP A 146 -5.68 -8.88 -52.54
C ASP A 146 -4.16 -8.73 -52.82
N ASN A 147 -3.44 -9.29 -51.83
CA ASN A 147 -2.16 -10.02 -51.83
C ASN A 147 -0.75 -9.37 -51.69
N ARG A 148 -0.13 -9.83 -50.59
CA ARG A 148 1.26 -9.84 -50.08
C ARG A 148 2.31 -10.40 -51.07
N PRO A 149 3.65 -10.17 -50.90
CA PRO A 149 4.42 -10.94 -49.90
C PRO A 149 5.65 -10.28 -49.25
N SER A 150 6.18 -11.05 -48.30
CA SER A 150 7.27 -10.88 -47.34
C SER A 150 8.70 -10.78 -47.90
N VAL A 151 9.60 -10.10 -47.17
CA VAL A 151 11.02 -10.50 -47.07
C VAL A 151 11.49 -10.40 -45.62
N ARG A 152 12.22 -11.45 -45.23
CA ARG A 152 12.83 -11.77 -43.93
C ARG A 152 14.34 -11.65 -44.11
N GLU A 153 15.08 -11.09 -43.16
CA GLU A 153 16.47 -11.48 -42.96
C GLU A 153 16.94 -11.26 -41.51
N THR A 154 17.93 -12.06 -41.12
CA THR A 154 18.20 -12.52 -39.75
C THR A 154 19.68 -12.33 -39.42
N ARG A 155 20.01 -12.02 -38.15
CA ARG A 155 21.28 -12.30 -37.41
C ARG A 155 22.56 -11.53 -37.88
N THR A 156 23.59 -11.18 -37.10
CA THR A 156 24.02 -11.33 -35.68
C THR A 156 25.30 -10.48 -35.41
N VAL A 157 25.46 -9.99 -34.17
CA VAL A 157 26.70 -9.86 -33.33
C VAL A 157 27.86 -8.91 -33.78
N GLN A 158 28.21 -7.88 -32.98
CA GLN A 158 29.27 -7.89 -31.94
C GLN A 158 29.60 -6.48 -31.37
N ARG A 159 29.81 -6.46 -30.04
CA ARG A 159 30.43 -5.47 -29.12
C ARG A 159 31.46 -4.48 -29.69
N ASN A 160 31.38 -3.18 -29.33
CA ASN A 160 32.28 -2.55 -28.34
C ASN A 160 31.97 -1.06 -28.03
N SER A 161 32.48 -0.67 -26.86
CA SER A 161 32.30 0.50 -26.00
C SER A 161 32.56 1.89 -26.58
N GLY A 162 31.82 2.87 -26.05
CA GLY A 162 32.13 4.30 -26.09
C GLY A 162 30.86 5.12 -25.87
N HIS A 163 30.60 5.54 -24.63
CA HIS A 163 29.47 6.42 -24.28
C HIS A 163 29.61 7.76 -25.02
N ILE A 164 28.93 7.86 -26.16
CA ILE A 164 28.49 9.11 -26.76
C ILE A 164 26.98 8.94 -26.89
N THR A 165 26.19 9.69 -26.13
CA THR A 165 24.75 9.83 -26.37
C THR A 165 24.56 10.53 -27.72
N ARG A 166 24.62 9.76 -28.80
CA ARG A 166 24.18 10.18 -30.12
C ARG A 166 22.66 10.15 -30.13
N THR A 167 22.04 11.28 -29.82
CA THR A 167 20.63 11.51 -30.16
C THR A 167 20.51 11.44 -31.69
N ARG A 168 19.88 10.37 -32.21
CA ARG A 168 19.65 10.18 -33.66
C ARG A 168 18.53 11.06 -34.23
N THR A 169 17.96 11.93 -33.41
CA THR A 169 16.81 12.77 -33.75
C THR A 169 17.12 14.23 -33.44
N TRP A 170 16.78 15.11 -34.38
CA TRP A 170 16.89 16.55 -34.25
C TRP A 170 16.03 17.06 -33.08
N LYS A 171 16.56 17.98 -32.27
CA LYS A 171 15.73 18.86 -31.43
C LYS A 171 15.22 20.00 -32.32
N SER A 172 13.97 20.42 -32.13
CA SER A 172 13.33 21.45 -32.97
C SER A 172 14.06 22.81 -32.94
N SER A 173 14.90 23.05 -31.92
CA SER A 173 15.78 24.22 -31.81
C SER A 173 17.00 24.16 -32.72
N ASP A 174 17.35 22.96 -33.21
CA ASP A 174 18.66 22.67 -33.80
C ASP A 174 18.58 22.43 -35.31
N VAL A 175 17.44 22.78 -35.94
CA VAL A 175 17.25 22.68 -37.39
C VAL A 175 17.40 24.07 -38.02
N PRO A 176 18.60 24.45 -38.52
CA PRO A 176 18.79 25.72 -39.19
C PRO A 176 18.23 25.62 -40.62
N MET A 177 16.96 26.00 -40.82
CA MET A 177 16.39 26.07 -42.17
C MET A 177 16.89 27.30 -42.95
N LEU A 178 17.31 28.38 -42.29
CA LEU A 178 17.90 29.60 -42.89
C LEU A 178 18.91 30.29 -41.94
N PRO A 179 20.02 30.86 -42.43
CA PRO A 179 21.17 31.21 -41.59
C PRO A 179 21.04 32.47 -40.71
N TYR A 180 19.94 33.26 -40.76
CA TYR A 180 19.88 34.54 -40.04
C TYR A 180 18.48 34.98 -39.54
N THR A 181 17.61 34.08 -39.06
CA THR A 181 16.33 34.49 -38.42
C THR A 181 15.88 33.56 -37.27
N GLY A 182 16.68 33.47 -36.20
CA GLY A 182 16.37 32.62 -35.03
C GLY A 182 15.17 33.07 -34.15
N TRP A 183 14.69 34.31 -34.29
CA TRP A 183 13.64 34.86 -33.41
C TRP A 183 12.20 34.67 -33.94
N VAL A 184 12.01 34.60 -35.26
CA VAL A 184 10.68 34.54 -35.88
C VAL A 184 10.10 33.11 -35.89
N PHE A 185 10.94 32.09 -35.83
CA PHE A 185 10.56 30.68 -35.94
C PHE A 185 10.44 29.93 -34.61
N VAL A 186 10.49 30.61 -33.47
CA VAL A 186 10.00 30.03 -32.22
C VAL A 186 8.50 29.78 -32.41
N SER A 187 8.05 28.53 -32.32
CA SER A 187 6.64 28.12 -32.53
C SER A 187 5.62 29.01 -31.83
N ARG A 188 6.01 29.58 -30.68
CA ARG A 188 5.25 30.55 -29.87
C ARG A 188 5.03 31.92 -30.55
N ASN A 189 5.99 32.41 -31.33
CA ASN A 189 5.89 33.67 -32.07
C ASN A 189 5.07 33.50 -33.36
N VAL A 190 5.24 32.37 -34.03
CA VAL A 190 4.46 32.00 -35.23
C VAL A 190 2.97 31.82 -34.88
N SER A 191 2.67 31.13 -33.78
CA SER A 191 1.28 30.99 -33.29
C SER A 191 0.63 32.33 -32.97
N ARG A 192 1.37 33.29 -32.39
CA ARG A 192 0.84 34.65 -32.12
C ARG A 192 0.49 35.41 -33.39
N ILE A 193 1.29 35.29 -34.45
CA ILE A 193 1.01 35.95 -35.73
C ILE A 193 -0.27 35.40 -36.36
N PHE A 194 -0.41 34.07 -36.37
CA PHE A 194 -1.62 33.40 -36.85
C PHE A 194 -2.86 33.79 -36.05
N TYR A 195 -2.75 33.90 -34.74
CA TYR A 195 -3.84 34.37 -33.87
C TYR A 195 -4.32 35.78 -34.24
N TRP A 196 -3.40 36.74 -34.37
CA TRP A 196 -3.76 38.11 -34.77
C TRP A 196 -4.33 38.20 -36.18
N LEU A 197 -3.78 37.41 -37.11
CA LEU A 197 -4.28 37.31 -38.48
C LEU A 197 -5.72 36.78 -38.50
N GLN A 198 -6.03 35.78 -37.68
CA GLN A 198 -7.39 35.25 -37.58
C GLN A 198 -8.38 36.28 -37.01
N ILE A 199 -8.02 37.02 -35.97
CA ILE A 199 -8.87 38.07 -35.41
C ILE A 199 -9.13 39.16 -36.45
N ALA A 200 -8.08 39.65 -37.12
CA ALA A 200 -8.22 40.65 -38.18
C ALA A 200 -9.11 40.16 -39.32
N SER A 201 -8.95 38.89 -39.72
CA SER A 201 -9.78 38.23 -40.73
C SER A 201 -11.26 38.21 -40.33
N ALA A 202 -11.58 37.96 -39.05
CA ALA A 202 -12.94 37.87 -38.55
C ALA A 202 -13.64 39.23 -38.57
N PHE A 203 -12.94 40.29 -38.14
CA PHE A 203 -13.45 41.67 -38.22
C PHE A 203 -13.66 42.12 -39.67
N ALA A 204 -12.75 41.77 -40.58
CA ALA A 204 -12.92 42.08 -42.00
C ALA A 204 -14.15 41.38 -42.61
N SER A 205 -14.35 40.09 -42.32
CA SER A 205 -15.55 39.35 -42.75
C SER A 205 -16.84 39.95 -42.20
N ILE A 206 -16.87 40.35 -40.91
CA ILE A 206 -18.04 41.00 -40.30
C ILE A 206 -18.33 42.32 -41.00
N PHE A 207 -17.31 43.15 -41.20
CA PHE A 207 -17.48 44.47 -41.83
C PHE A 207 -18.02 44.35 -43.26
N ILE A 208 -17.41 43.51 -44.09
CA ILE A 208 -17.84 43.30 -45.48
C ILE A 208 -19.26 42.70 -45.53
N SER A 209 -19.52 41.65 -44.75
CA SER A 209 -20.83 40.96 -44.76
C SER A 209 -21.95 41.86 -44.24
N THR A 210 -21.69 42.67 -43.20
CA THR A 210 -22.69 43.58 -42.62
C THR A 210 -23.01 44.73 -43.58
N ILE A 211 -22.00 45.32 -44.22
CA ILE A 211 -22.22 46.37 -45.23
C ILE A 211 -23.07 45.82 -46.38
N GLN A 212 -22.78 44.61 -46.83
CA GLN A 212 -23.51 44.00 -47.94
C GLN A 212 -24.95 43.63 -47.55
N LEU A 213 -25.17 43.06 -46.36
CA LEU A 213 -26.51 42.74 -45.86
C LEU A 213 -27.40 43.96 -45.59
N ILE A 214 -26.80 45.12 -45.29
CA ILE A 214 -27.53 46.39 -45.11
C ILE A 214 -27.84 47.06 -46.45
N LYS A 215 -26.88 47.07 -47.39
CA LYS A 215 -27.07 47.71 -48.70
C LYS A 215 -28.04 46.93 -49.59
N GLN A 216 -28.05 45.59 -49.52
CA GLN A 216 -28.95 44.69 -50.28
C GLN A 216 -29.04 44.95 -51.80
N ASP A 217 -28.07 45.68 -52.36
CA ASP A 217 -28.05 46.10 -53.77
C ASP A 217 -27.40 45.03 -54.65
N TYR A 218 -27.87 43.78 -54.49
CA TYR A 218 -27.33 42.61 -55.20
C TYR A 218 -27.84 42.62 -56.64
N GLY A 219 -26.95 42.98 -57.57
CA GLY A 219 -27.29 43.21 -58.98
C GLY A 219 -27.90 44.59 -59.17
N GLY A 220 -27.10 45.52 -59.71
CA GLY A 220 -27.36 46.95 -59.69
C GLY A 220 -28.57 47.45 -60.47
N ASN A 221 -28.64 48.78 -60.52
CA ASN A 221 -29.81 49.58 -60.88
C ASN A 221 -30.21 49.57 -62.37
N ASP A 222 -30.11 48.45 -63.09
CA ASP A 222 -30.50 48.39 -64.50
C ASP A 222 -31.47 47.24 -64.84
N LEU A 223 -32.71 47.63 -65.17
CA LEU A 223 -33.68 47.09 -66.16
C LEU A 223 -33.79 45.58 -66.50
N LYS A 224 -33.15 44.65 -65.80
CA LYS A 224 -33.41 43.20 -65.89
C LYS A 224 -34.23 42.73 -64.68
N PRO A 225 -35.12 41.73 -64.84
CA PRO A 225 -35.87 41.20 -63.72
C PRO A 225 -34.90 40.67 -62.68
N LYS A 226 -34.93 41.26 -61.48
CA LYS A 226 -34.15 40.87 -60.31
C LYS A 226 -34.29 39.34 -60.16
N SER A 227 -33.22 38.58 -60.38
CA SER A 227 -33.27 37.14 -60.16
C SER A 227 -33.38 36.92 -58.66
N THR A 228 -34.60 36.73 -58.18
CA THR A 228 -34.95 36.50 -56.77
C THR A 228 -34.07 35.43 -56.13
N ASN A 229 -33.65 34.44 -56.92
CA ASN A 229 -32.75 33.37 -56.52
C ASN A 229 -31.31 33.84 -56.26
N LEU A 230 -30.78 34.80 -57.03
CA LEU A 230 -29.43 35.36 -56.81
C LEU A 230 -29.39 36.20 -55.55
N HIS A 231 -30.40 37.06 -55.38
CA HIS A 231 -30.55 37.88 -54.18
C HIS A 231 -30.64 37.02 -52.92
N ALA A 232 -31.46 35.96 -52.94
CA ALA A 232 -31.56 35.00 -51.85
C ALA A 232 -30.25 34.24 -51.61
N ALA A 233 -29.54 33.83 -52.68
CA ALA A 233 -28.28 33.10 -52.56
C ALA A 233 -27.16 33.94 -51.95
N LEU A 234 -27.00 35.20 -52.36
CA LEU A 234 -26.02 36.13 -51.80
C LEU A 234 -26.38 36.52 -50.36
N THR A 235 -27.66 36.76 -50.07
CA THR A 235 -28.12 37.01 -48.69
C THR A 235 -27.77 35.84 -47.78
N LEU A 236 -28.00 34.61 -48.23
CA LEU A 236 -27.63 33.41 -47.47
C LEU A 236 -26.11 33.30 -47.30
N PHE A 237 -25.32 33.54 -48.35
CA PHE A 237 -23.85 33.53 -48.29
C PHE A 237 -23.31 34.52 -47.25
N TYR A 238 -23.69 35.80 -47.36
CA TYR A 238 -23.23 36.83 -46.42
C TYR A 238 -23.75 36.59 -44.99
N SER A 239 -24.94 35.99 -44.83
CA SER A 239 -25.44 35.60 -43.51
C SER A 239 -24.64 34.46 -42.89
N LEU A 240 -24.19 33.47 -43.68
CA LEU A 240 -23.33 32.38 -43.23
C LEU A 240 -21.94 32.88 -42.86
N ALA A 241 -21.33 33.73 -43.71
CA ALA A 241 -20.03 34.35 -43.45
C ALA A 241 -20.05 35.25 -42.20
N LEU A 242 -21.13 36.02 -42.00
CA LEU A 242 -21.33 36.84 -40.81
C LEU A 242 -21.51 35.96 -39.56
N ALA A 243 -22.36 34.93 -39.63
CA ALA A 243 -22.62 34.03 -38.51
C ALA A 243 -21.36 33.23 -38.11
N GLU A 244 -20.58 32.74 -39.06
CA GLU A 244 -19.28 32.08 -38.80
C GLU A 244 -18.32 33.03 -38.08
N ALA A 245 -18.12 34.24 -38.61
CA ALA A 245 -17.17 35.20 -38.04
C ALA A 245 -17.60 35.68 -36.65
N LEU A 246 -18.90 35.87 -36.41
CA LEU A 246 -19.44 36.18 -35.09
C LEU A 246 -19.25 35.03 -34.11
N LEU A 247 -19.54 33.79 -34.50
CA LEU A 247 -19.33 32.62 -33.65
C LEU A 247 -17.86 32.42 -33.29
N PHE A 248 -16.95 32.67 -34.23
CA PHE A 248 -15.52 32.64 -33.98
C PHE A 248 -15.09 33.71 -32.96
N LEU A 249 -15.57 34.95 -33.09
CA LEU A 249 -15.29 35.99 -32.09
C LEU A 249 -15.91 35.67 -30.73
N VAL A 250 -17.11 35.09 -30.69
CA VAL A 250 -17.76 34.63 -29.46
C VAL A 250 -16.93 33.52 -28.79
N GLU A 251 -16.41 32.57 -29.56
CA GLU A 251 -15.49 31.53 -29.07
C GLU A 251 -14.23 32.14 -28.44
N LYS A 252 -13.56 33.09 -29.11
CA LYS A 252 -12.37 33.76 -28.57
C LYS A 252 -12.67 34.64 -27.36
N ALA A 253 -13.77 35.37 -27.39
CA ALA A 253 -14.23 36.16 -26.25
C ALA A 253 -14.57 35.26 -25.05
N TYR A 254 -15.20 34.11 -25.29
CA TYR A 254 -15.49 33.13 -24.24
C TYR A 254 -14.22 32.52 -23.66
N TRP A 255 -13.23 32.20 -24.49
CA TRP A 255 -11.92 31.73 -24.05
C TRP A 255 -11.20 32.78 -23.18
N GLU A 256 -11.09 34.02 -23.66
CA GLU A 256 -10.43 35.11 -22.95
C GLU A 256 -11.14 35.41 -21.62
N TYR A 257 -12.47 35.42 -21.61
CA TYR A 257 -13.26 35.59 -20.39
C TYR A 257 -12.99 34.49 -19.36
N MET A 258 -13.01 33.22 -19.78
CA MET A 258 -12.78 32.08 -18.89
C MET A 258 -11.34 32.01 -18.34
N ILE A 259 -10.34 32.37 -19.15
CA ILE A 259 -8.92 32.33 -18.76
C ILE A 259 -8.51 33.59 -17.99
N SER A 260 -8.84 34.78 -18.48
CA SER A 260 -8.31 36.06 -17.98
C SER A 260 -9.19 36.72 -16.92
N VAL A 261 -10.51 36.46 -16.90
CA VAL A 261 -11.40 37.01 -15.86
C VAL A 261 -11.66 35.96 -14.78
N ILE A 262 -12.12 34.77 -15.17
CA ILE A 262 -12.47 33.71 -14.23
C ILE A 262 -11.24 32.99 -13.66
N HIS A 263 -10.08 33.09 -14.32
CA HIS A 263 -8.87 32.36 -13.92
C HIS A 263 -9.13 30.87 -13.71
N ILE A 264 -9.92 30.25 -14.60
CA ILE A 264 -10.45 28.90 -14.40
C ILE A 264 -9.36 27.84 -14.18
N LEU A 265 -8.19 28.02 -14.79
CA LEU A 265 -7.05 27.13 -14.62
C LEU A 265 -6.46 27.22 -13.21
N GLU A 266 -6.34 28.41 -12.64
CA GLU A 266 -5.84 28.61 -11.27
C GLU A 266 -6.84 28.08 -10.25
N LYS A 267 -8.12 28.42 -10.42
CA LYS A 267 -9.19 27.93 -9.55
C LYS A 267 -9.26 26.41 -9.49
N VAL A 268 -9.19 25.73 -10.63
CA VAL A 268 -9.20 24.25 -10.65
C VAL A 268 -7.88 23.68 -10.15
N ASN A 269 -6.77 24.37 -10.33
CA ASN A 269 -5.49 23.97 -9.77
C ASN A 269 -5.50 23.98 -8.23
N GLU A 270 -6.07 25.02 -7.63
CA GLU A 270 -6.29 25.14 -6.18
C GLU A 270 -7.28 24.07 -5.68
N GLU A 271 -8.45 23.94 -6.32
CA GLU A 271 -9.48 22.96 -5.92
C GLU A 271 -8.99 21.50 -6.05
N CYS A 272 -8.04 21.21 -6.95
CA CYS A 272 -7.40 19.89 -7.10
C CYS A 272 -6.17 19.69 -6.19
N GLY A 273 -5.73 20.70 -5.43
CA GLY A 273 -4.51 20.64 -4.62
C GLY A 273 -3.20 20.57 -5.43
N LEU A 274 -3.20 21.07 -6.66
CA LEU A 274 -2.07 21.05 -7.60
C LEU A 274 -1.22 22.33 -7.57
N GLU A 275 -1.44 23.21 -6.59
CA GLU A 275 -0.78 24.52 -6.42
C GLU A 275 0.76 24.44 -6.55
N ARG A 276 1.35 23.41 -5.95
CA ARG A 276 2.81 23.23 -5.91
C ARG A 276 3.47 23.05 -7.29
N PHE A 277 2.71 22.59 -8.28
CA PHE A 277 3.21 22.24 -9.62
C PHE A 277 2.84 23.29 -10.69
N GLY A 278 2.12 24.34 -10.27
CA GLY A 278 1.63 25.39 -11.14
C GLY A 278 0.54 24.93 -12.11
N THR A 279 0.05 25.85 -12.93
CA THR A 279 -1.08 25.61 -13.85
C THR A 279 -0.73 24.77 -15.08
N GLY A 280 0.52 24.32 -15.22
CA GLY A 280 1.00 23.57 -16.41
C GLY A 280 0.25 22.26 -16.63
N SER A 281 0.08 21.47 -15.58
CA SER A 281 -0.60 20.16 -15.60
C SER A 281 -2.09 20.31 -15.92
N VAL A 282 -2.76 21.27 -15.26
CA VAL A 282 -4.19 21.57 -15.46
C VAL A 282 -4.45 22.13 -16.85
N ARG A 283 -3.56 23.00 -17.33
CA ARG A 283 -3.61 23.51 -18.71
C ARG A 283 -3.47 22.37 -19.71
N ARG A 284 -2.53 21.45 -19.49
CA ARG A 284 -2.33 20.30 -20.37
C ARG A 284 -3.55 19.39 -20.40
N PHE A 285 -4.13 19.09 -19.25
CA PHE A 285 -5.40 18.36 -19.13
C PHE A 285 -6.51 19.02 -19.97
N PHE A 286 -6.66 20.35 -19.86
CA PHE A 286 -7.66 21.09 -20.64
C PHE A 286 -7.46 20.93 -22.15
N TYR A 287 -6.23 21.07 -22.66
CA TYR A 287 -5.96 20.94 -24.10
C TYR A 287 -6.17 19.50 -24.60
N ASP A 288 -5.87 18.49 -23.79
CA ASP A 288 -6.12 17.10 -24.16
C ASP A 288 -7.64 16.82 -24.23
N ALA A 289 -8.39 17.24 -23.22
CA ALA A 289 -9.85 17.14 -23.21
C ALA A 289 -10.48 17.90 -24.39
N TYR A 290 -10.02 19.12 -24.67
CA TYR A 290 -10.47 19.93 -25.80
C TYR A 290 -10.19 19.24 -27.14
N SER A 291 -8.98 18.70 -27.33
CA SER A 291 -8.60 18.00 -28.56
C SER A 291 -9.46 16.76 -28.82
N ARG A 292 -9.80 16.00 -27.77
CA ARG A 292 -10.69 14.84 -27.90
C ARG A 292 -12.10 15.25 -28.30
N CYS A 293 -12.63 16.36 -27.76
CA CYS A 293 -13.93 16.91 -28.17
C CYS A 293 -13.94 17.33 -29.65
N LEU A 294 -12.81 17.87 -30.14
CA LEU A 294 -12.67 18.30 -31.54
C LEU A 294 -12.54 17.12 -32.50
N ASN A 295 -11.55 16.25 -32.27
CA ASN A 295 -11.18 15.17 -33.18
C ASN A 295 -12.13 13.96 -33.12
N GLY A 296 -12.75 13.72 -31.97
CA GLY A 296 -13.73 12.65 -31.76
C GLY A 296 -15.17 13.17 -31.74
N SER A 297 -16.03 12.44 -31.01
CA SER A 297 -17.33 12.96 -30.61
C SER A 297 -17.16 14.16 -29.70
N ILE A 298 -18.07 15.12 -29.78
CA ILE A 298 -18.12 16.27 -28.85
C ILE A 298 -18.16 15.78 -27.39
N PHE A 299 -18.71 14.59 -27.13
CA PHE A 299 -18.79 13.99 -25.80
C PHE A 299 -17.55 13.19 -25.36
N ASP A 300 -16.56 12.95 -26.24
CA ASP A 300 -15.42 12.11 -25.88
C ASP A 300 -14.51 12.76 -24.83
N GLY A 301 -14.38 14.08 -24.82
CA GLY A 301 -13.66 14.78 -23.75
C GLY A 301 -14.37 14.76 -22.39
N LEU A 302 -15.68 14.47 -22.32
CA LEU A 302 -16.39 14.31 -21.04
C LEU A 302 -16.10 12.98 -20.35
N LYS A 303 -15.62 11.98 -21.08
CA LYS A 303 -15.19 10.69 -20.52
C LYS A 303 -13.81 10.80 -19.84
N MET A 304 -13.12 11.92 -20.03
CA MET A 304 -11.79 12.16 -19.49
C MET A 304 -11.89 12.76 -18.09
N ASP A 305 -11.22 12.13 -17.12
CA ASP A 305 -11.00 12.68 -15.80
C ASP A 305 -9.50 12.86 -15.53
N MET A 306 -9.17 13.58 -14.47
CA MET A 306 -7.78 13.90 -14.14
C MET A 306 -6.95 12.64 -13.83
N VAL A 307 -7.58 11.56 -13.33
CA VAL A 307 -6.92 10.29 -13.00
C VAL A 307 -6.61 9.49 -14.27
N ILE A 308 -7.54 9.40 -15.22
CA ILE A 308 -7.36 8.75 -16.52
C ILE A 308 -6.27 9.48 -17.31
N PHE A 309 -6.31 10.81 -17.31
CA PHE A 309 -5.25 11.65 -17.88
C PHE A 309 -3.88 11.31 -17.28
N ALA A 310 -3.77 11.29 -15.96
CA ALA A 310 -2.51 11.01 -15.30
C ALA A 310 -2.02 9.57 -15.54
N MET A 311 -2.93 8.59 -15.63
CA MET A 311 -2.59 7.21 -16.01
C MET A 311 -2.06 7.11 -17.44
N GLU A 312 -2.64 7.83 -18.39
CA GLU A 312 -2.15 7.88 -19.78
C GLU A 312 -0.76 8.54 -19.85
N LEU A 313 -0.53 9.62 -19.10
CA LEU A 313 0.78 10.27 -18.99
C LEU A 313 1.85 9.35 -18.38
N LEU A 314 1.48 8.54 -17.39
CA LEU A 314 2.38 7.61 -16.72
C LEU A 314 2.96 6.54 -17.66
N VAL A 315 2.18 6.11 -18.64
CA VAL A 315 2.54 5.07 -19.63
C VAL A 315 3.22 5.68 -20.86
N ALA A 316 3.15 6.99 -21.04
CA ALA A 316 3.75 7.67 -22.16
C ALA A 316 5.29 7.55 -22.15
N ASN A 317 5.94 7.74 -23.31
CA ASN A 317 7.38 7.51 -23.46
C ASN A 317 8.27 8.72 -23.08
N SER A 318 7.69 9.80 -22.53
CA SER A 318 8.42 10.98 -22.08
C SER A 318 8.56 11.01 -20.57
N LEU A 319 9.75 11.39 -20.07
CA LEU A 319 10.02 11.49 -18.64
C LEU A 319 9.19 12.60 -17.98
N ASP A 320 9.03 13.74 -18.66
CA ASP A 320 8.25 14.87 -18.14
C ASP A 320 6.76 14.51 -18.03
N GLU A 321 6.26 13.70 -18.96
CA GLU A 321 4.89 13.18 -18.92
C GLU A 321 4.70 12.22 -17.74
N GLN A 322 5.64 11.29 -17.58
CA GLN A 322 5.63 10.34 -16.49
C GLN A 322 5.67 11.02 -15.13
N LEU A 323 6.47 12.08 -15.00
CA LEU A 323 6.57 12.89 -13.78
C LEU A 323 5.24 13.57 -13.47
N ILE A 324 4.65 14.29 -14.43
CA ILE A 324 3.33 14.92 -14.25
C ILE A 324 2.26 13.88 -13.89
N GLY A 325 2.27 12.74 -14.57
CA GLY A 325 1.33 11.64 -14.28
C GLY A 325 1.50 11.10 -12.86
N ALA A 326 2.74 10.83 -12.44
CA ALA A 326 3.04 10.32 -11.11
C ALA A 326 2.66 11.32 -10.00
N GLU A 327 2.93 12.61 -10.19
CA GLU A 327 2.60 13.66 -9.23
C GLU A 327 1.08 13.79 -9.03
N ILE A 328 0.32 13.89 -10.13
CA ILE A 328 -1.15 13.97 -10.08
C ILE A 328 -1.71 12.74 -9.37
N LEU A 329 -1.27 11.53 -9.77
CA LEU A 329 -1.75 10.30 -9.14
C LEU A 329 -1.37 10.22 -7.65
N SER A 330 -0.20 10.72 -7.26
CA SER A 330 0.21 10.74 -5.85
C SER A 330 -0.74 11.60 -5.01
N ILE A 331 -1.05 12.83 -5.48
CA ILE A 331 -1.95 13.77 -4.80
C ILE A 331 -3.36 13.19 -4.72
N PHE A 332 -3.92 12.70 -5.84
CA PHE A 332 -5.26 12.14 -5.86
C PHE A 332 -5.36 10.84 -5.05
N SER A 333 -4.28 10.07 -4.93
CA SER A 333 -4.23 8.88 -4.08
C SER A 333 -4.16 9.18 -2.57
N THR A 334 -3.83 10.43 -2.20
CA THR A 334 -3.71 10.89 -0.81
C THR A 334 -4.86 11.79 -0.38
N HIS A 335 -5.60 12.38 -1.31
CA HIS A 335 -6.76 13.24 -1.04
C HIS A 335 -7.94 12.45 -0.46
N ASP A 336 -8.58 12.97 0.59
CA ASP A 336 -9.64 12.27 1.33
C ASP A 336 -10.86 11.95 0.44
N ASP A 337 -11.28 12.89 -0.40
CA ASP A 337 -12.46 12.73 -1.26
C ASP A 337 -12.25 11.81 -2.48
N TYR A 338 -11.03 11.75 -3.03
CA TYR A 338 -10.76 11.10 -4.32
C TYR A 338 -9.93 9.81 -4.23
N SER A 339 -9.27 9.56 -3.09
CA SER A 339 -8.32 8.44 -2.95
C SER A 339 -8.94 7.07 -3.19
N VAL A 340 -10.19 6.85 -2.79
CA VAL A 340 -10.85 5.55 -2.93
C VAL A 340 -11.07 5.19 -4.40
N ASP A 341 -11.62 6.12 -5.19
CA ASP A 341 -11.86 5.98 -6.62
C ASP A 341 -10.54 5.90 -7.40
N THR A 342 -9.60 6.79 -7.09
CA THR A 342 -8.26 6.81 -7.72
C THR A 342 -7.53 5.48 -7.54
N LEU A 343 -7.45 4.97 -6.30
CA LEU A 343 -6.79 3.69 -6.02
C LEU A 343 -7.55 2.49 -6.59
N GLN A 344 -8.86 2.62 -6.83
CA GLN A 344 -9.63 1.59 -7.52
C GLN A 344 -9.27 1.55 -9.02
N LYS A 345 -9.28 2.71 -9.70
CA LYS A 345 -8.90 2.85 -11.11
C LYS A 345 -7.48 2.36 -11.39
N ILE A 346 -6.52 2.81 -10.58
CA ILE A 346 -5.12 2.33 -10.67
C ILE A 346 -5.06 0.84 -10.35
N GLY A 347 -5.72 0.39 -9.28
CA GLY A 347 -5.71 -1.00 -8.85
C GLY A 347 -6.25 -1.99 -9.88
N THR A 348 -7.19 -1.55 -10.74
CA THR A 348 -7.76 -2.36 -11.83
C THR A 348 -6.90 -2.40 -13.09
N ASN A 349 -5.94 -1.50 -13.26
CA ASN A 349 -5.11 -1.41 -14.45
C ASN A 349 -3.70 -1.95 -14.17
N LEU A 350 -3.44 -3.20 -14.57
CA LEU A 350 -2.17 -3.88 -14.30
C LEU A 350 -0.97 -3.17 -14.94
N ALA A 351 -1.12 -2.59 -16.13
CA ALA A 351 -0.06 -1.87 -16.83
C ALA A 351 0.42 -0.64 -16.03
N ILE A 352 -0.49 0.03 -15.33
CA ILE A 352 -0.15 1.17 -14.46
C ILE A 352 0.64 0.69 -13.25
N ILE A 353 0.22 -0.42 -12.61
CA ILE A 353 0.94 -0.96 -11.45
C ILE A 353 2.34 -1.44 -11.87
N GLU A 354 2.47 -2.12 -13.02
CA GLU A 354 3.76 -2.54 -13.59
C GLU A 354 4.67 -1.34 -13.82
N ARG A 355 4.13 -0.27 -14.43
CA ARG A 355 4.88 0.96 -14.66
C ARG A 355 5.34 1.63 -13.37
N LEU A 356 4.49 1.70 -12.35
CA LEU A 356 4.85 2.22 -11.02
C LEU A 356 5.96 1.38 -10.36
N VAL A 357 5.94 0.06 -10.55
CA VAL A 357 6.99 -0.84 -10.05
C VAL A 357 8.31 -0.62 -10.78
N GLU A 358 8.28 -0.41 -12.09
CA GLU A 358 9.48 -0.05 -12.88
C GLU A 358 10.09 1.28 -12.41
N MET A 359 9.25 2.28 -12.14
CA MET A 359 9.67 3.60 -11.63
C MET A 359 10.43 3.53 -10.30
N LEU A 360 10.24 2.49 -9.49
CA LEU A 360 11.01 2.30 -8.25
C LEU A 360 12.50 2.06 -8.51
N ASN A 361 12.87 1.59 -9.70
CA ASN A 361 14.25 1.29 -10.08
C ASN A 361 14.97 2.46 -10.75
N TRP A 362 14.30 3.59 -10.93
CA TRP A 362 14.87 4.78 -11.55
C TRP A 362 15.81 5.47 -10.56
N ARG A 363 17.07 5.66 -10.94
CA ARG A 363 18.16 6.12 -10.05
C ARG A 363 18.79 7.44 -10.49
N ASP A 364 18.31 8.04 -11.57
CA ASP A 364 18.85 9.32 -12.02
C ASP A 364 18.42 10.45 -11.08
N LYS A 365 19.29 11.44 -10.84
CA LYS A 365 19.01 12.58 -9.94
C LYS A 365 17.73 13.32 -10.30
N ASN A 366 17.39 13.36 -11.59
CA ASN A 366 16.18 14.04 -12.09
C ASN A 366 14.90 13.20 -11.95
N GLN A 367 15.00 11.97 -11.43
CA GLN A 367 13.91 10.99 -11.34
C GLN A 367 13.55 10.61 -9.90
N GLU A 368 14.21 11.24 -8.91
CA GLU A 368 13.98 10.94 -7.49
C GLU A 368 12.55 11.25 -7.06
N ASP A 369 11.98 12.35 -7.54
CA ASP A 369 10.59 12.75 -7.26
C ASP A 369 9.58 11.76 -7.85
N VAL A 370 9.86 11.22 -9.03
CA VAL A 370 9.04 10.18 -9.68
C VAL A 370 9.12 8.88 -8.90
N ARG A 371 10.33 8.49 -8.49
CA ARG A 371 10.57 7.31 -7.65
C ARG A 371 9.81 7.42 -6.33
N MET A 372 9.82 8.59 -5.70
CA MET A 372 9.12 8.87 -4.45
C MET A 372 7.61 8.82 -4.62
N SER A 373 7.08 9.46 -5.66
CA SER A 373 5.64 9.45 -6.00
C SER A 373 5.15 8.03 -6.30
N ALA A 374 5.91 7.25 -7.06
CA ALA A 374 5.59 5.86 -7.34
C ALA A 374 5.56 5.00 -6.05
N ALA A 375 6.53 5.18 -5.16
CA ALA A 375 6.57 4.49 -3.87
C ALA A 375 5.38 4.89 -2.97
N GLU A 376 4.98 6.16 -2.97
CA GLU A 376 3.81 6.63 -2.23
C GLU A 376 2.52 5.98 -2.73
N ILE A 377 2.27 6.03 -4.04
CA ILE A 377 1.11 5.41 -4.69
C ILE A 377 1.08 3.90 -4.42
N LEU A 378 2.18 3.18 -4.63
CA LEU A 378 2.27 1.74 -4.38
C LEU A 378 2.04 1.40 -2.91
N SER A 379 2.51 2.24 -1.98
CA SER A 379 2.20 2.05 -0.57
C SER A 379 0.69 2.08 -0.36
N ARG A 380 -0.02 3.06 -0.94
CA ARG A 380 -1.47 3.24 -0.79
C ARG A 380 -2.24 2.10 -1.45
N LEU A 381 -1.83 1.66 -2.64
CA LEU A 381 -2.39 0.50 -3.32
C LEU A 381 -2.27 -0.77 -2.46
N ALA A 382 -1.08 -1.05 -1.92
CA ALA A 382 -0.83 -2.20 -1.06
C ALA A 382 -1.66 -2.20 0.24
N SER A 383 -2.27 -1.06 0.61
CA SER A 383 -3.14 -1.00 1.80
C SER A 383 -4.44 -1.80 1.64
N LYS A 384 -4.94 -1.98 0.40
CA LYS A 384 -6.13 -2.78 0.07
C LYS A 384 -5.69 -4.23 -0.22
N LYS A 385 -6.35 -5.23 0.40
CA LYS A 385 -5.98 -6.65 0.30
C LYS A 385 -5.91 -7.13 -1.16
N GLN A 386 -6.92 -6.85 -1.98
CA GLN A 386 -6.96 -7.27 -3.39
C GLN A 386 -5.80 -6.68 -4.21
N ASN A 387 -5.48 -5.40 -3.99
CA ASN A 387 -4.38 -4.73 -4.68
C ASN A 387 -3.02 -5.22 -4.20
N SER A 388 -2.86 -5.62 -2.93
CA SER A 388 -1.59 -6.18 -2.43
C SER A 388 -1.18 -7.47 -3.15
N LEU A 389 -2.16 -8.31 -3.54
CA LEU A 389 -1.89 -9.53 -4.33
C LEU A 389 -1.47 -9.17 -5.76
N ARG A 390 -2.09 -8.14 -6.37
CA ARG A 390 -1.75 -7.65 -7.71
C ARG A 390 -0.34 -7.05 -7.75
N VAL A 391 0.00 -6.18 -6.79
CA VAL A 391 1.34 -5.57 -6.68
C VAL A 391 2.41 -6.65 -6.52
N ALA A 392 2.21 -7.61 -5.62
CA ALA A 392 3.14 -8.72 -5.42
C ALA A 392 3.06 -9.81 -6.51
N GLY A 393 2.10 -9.70 -7.43
CA GLY A 393 1.96 -10.56 -8.60
C GLY A 393 2.82 -10.10 -9.78
N ILE A 394 3.25 -8.83 -9.79
CA ILE A 394 4.14 -8.31 -10.83
C ILE A 394 5.54 -8.94 -10.68
N PRO A 395 6.09 -9.54 -11.75
CA PRO A 395 7.44 -10.08 -11.73
C PRO A 395 8.47 -9.01 -11.34
N GLY A 396 9.35 -9.32 -10.39
CA GLY A 396 10.37 -8.39 -9.93
C GLY A 396 9.89 -7.29 -8.99
N ALA A 397 8.60 -7.24 -8.61
CA ALA A 397 8.09 -6.15 -7.79
C ALA A 397 8.72 -6.07 -6.40
N ILE A 398 8.95 -7.21 -5.75
CA ILE A 398 9.55 -7.26 -4.42
C ILE A 398 11.04 -6.87 -4.50
N GLU A 399 11.73 -7.25 -5.57
CA GLU A 399 13.09 -6.83 -5.89
C GLU A 399 13.17 -5.31 -6.12
N SER A 400 12.21 -4.75 -6.86
CA SER A 400 12.10 -3.30 -7.08
C SER A 400 11.82 -2.55 -5.78
N ILE A 401 10.94 -3.06 -4.92
CA ILE A 401 10.69 -2.48 -3.58
C ILE A 401 11.93 -2.62 -2.68
N SER A 402 12.66 -3.74 -2.79
CA SER A 402 13.94 -3.96 -2.08
C SER A 402 15.03 -2.98 -2.53
N SER A 403 14.94 -2.46 -3.76
CA SER A 403 15.87 -1.46 -4.27
C SER A 403 15.71 -0.09 -3.59
N LEU A 404 14.54 0.19 -3.01
CA LEU A 404 14.29 1.38 -2.17
C LEU A 404 15.00 1.32 -0.83
N LEU A 405 15.43 0.12 -0.41
CA LEU A 405 16.09 -0.11 0.87
C LEU A 405 17.61 -0.04 0.70
N GLU A 406 18.18 1.09 1.09
CA GLU A 406 19.61 1.36 1.06
C GLU A 406 20.18 1.40 2.49
N SER A 407 21.22 0.60 2.73
CA SER A 407 21.86 0.48 4.05
C SER A 407 22.60 1.77 4.38
N THR A 408 22.28 2.38 5.51
CA THR A 408 22.94 3.60 5.99
C THR A 408 24.13 3.31 6.92
N ARG A 409 24.56 2.04 7.04
CA ARG A 409 25.68 1.66 7.91
C ARG A 409 27.06 2.04 7.34
N ASP A 410 27.13 2.29 6.03
CA ASP A 410 28.39 2.57 5.33
C ASP A 410 28.75 4.06 5.27
N SER A 411 27.89 4.98 5.73
CA SER A 411 28.18 6.43 5.73
C SER A 411 28.95 6.90 6.97
N GLY A 412 29.79 6.04 7.55
CA GLY A 412 30.72 6.38 8.64
C GLY A 412 31.91 7.21 8.17
N GLU A 413 31.71 8.15 7.23
CA GLU A 413 32.71 9.14 6.83
C GLU A 413 32.32 10.50 7.37
N ALA A 414 33.19 11.03 8.23
CA ALA A 414 33.18 12.40 8.69
C ALA A 414 33.17 13.36 7.51
N THR A 415 32.17 14.23 7.38
CA THR A 415 32.32 15.48 6.60
C THR A 415 31.50 16.61 7.22
N ASP A 416 32.21 17.61 7.70
CA ASP A 416 31.75 18.97 7.94
C ASP A 416 31.41 19.63 6.59
N GLU A 417 30.25 19.35 5.98
CA GLU A 417 29.71 20.13 4.85
C GLU A 417 28.19 20.32 4.99
N ILE A 418 27.83 21.37 5.71
CA ILE A 418 26.47 21.68 6.18
C ILE A 418 25.69 22.39 5.06
N GLY A 419 24.89 21.63 4.31
CA GLY A 419 23.93 22.20 3.36
C GLY A 419 23.23 21.16 2.50
N GLU A 420 23.91 20.64 1.48
CA GLU A 420 23.31 19.77 0.45
C GLU A 420 23.15 18.30 0.87
N GLN A 421 23.99 17.78 1.78
CA GLN A 421 23.88 16.39 2.25
C GLN A 421 22.63 16.14 3.10
N SER A 422 22.13 17.16 3.83
CA SER A 422 21.00 17.03 4.76
C SER A 422 19.68 16.69 4.06
N ILE A 423 19.42 17.28 2.88
CA ILE A 423 18.22 17.06 2.08
C ILE A 423 18.23 15.66 1.46
N ASN A 424 19.38 15.25 0.89
CA ASN A 424 19.57 13.91 0.33
C ASN A 424 19.41 12.81 1.40
N HIS A 425 19.91 13.03 2.61
CA HIS A 425 19.71 12.08 3.71
C HIS A 425 18.24 11.99 4.15
N SER A 426 17.48 13.09 4.17
CA SER A 426 16.05 13.08 4.52
C SER A 426 15.20 12.33 3.49
N ASN A 427 15.46 12.56 2.20
CA ASN A 427 14.79 11.85 1.11
C ASN A 427 15.11 10.34 1.12
N LEU A 428 16.37 9.98 1.38
CA LEU A 428 16.80 8.59 1.53
C LEU A 428 16.02 7.86 2.64
N TRP A 429 15.93 8.47 3.84
CA TRP A 429 15.14 7.90 4.93
C TRP A 429 13.65 7.82 4.59
N THR A 430 13.12 8.78 3.83
CA THR A 430 11.72 8.76 3.36
C THR A 430 11.46 7.60 2.42
N LEU A 431 12.34 7.37 1.44
CA LEU A 431 12.29 6.23 0.52
C LEU A 431 12.42 4.89 1.25
N ASN A 432 13.40 4.76 2.16
CA ASN A 432 13.56 3.59 3.03
C ASN A 432 12.27 3.29 3.80
N ASN A 433 11.67 4.33 4.39
CA ASN A 433 10.43 4.22 5.13
C ASN A 433 9.26 3.78 4.23
N LEU A 434 9.15 4.32 3.01
CA LEU A 434 8.13 3.91 2.03
C LEU A 434 8.32 2.45 1.62
N GLY A 435 9.55 2.02 1.32
CA GLY A 435 9.87 0.62 1.01
C GLY A 435 9.45 -0.33 2.14
N LEU A 436 9.84 -0.03 3.38
CA LEU A 436 9.42 -0.80 4.56
C LEU A 436 7.90 -0.81 4.75
N LEU A 437 7.21 0.30 4.45
CA LEU A 437 5.76 0.39 4.54
C LEU A 437 5.05 -0.46 3.49
N ILE A 438 5.52 -0.43 2.24
CA ILE A 438 4.99 -1.27 1.16
C ILE A 438 5.16 -2.73 1.55
N LEU A 439 6.37 -3.17 1.90
CA LEU A 439 6.62 -4.56 2.33
C LEU A 439 5.76 -4.97 3.51
N LYS A 440 5.60 -4.12 4.53
CA LYS A 440 4.72 -4.36 5.68
C LYS A 440 3.26 -4.54 5.26
N ARG A 441 2.78 -3.77 4.27
CA ARG A 441 1.41 -3.85 3.75
C ARG A 441 1.22 -5.12 2.92
N LEU A 442 2.21 -5.50 2.09
CA LEU A 442 2.21 -6.76 1.33
C LEU A 442 2.23 -7.99 2.26
N ALA A 443 3.03 -7.96 3.33
CA ALA A 443 3.15 -9.01 4.34
C ALA A 443 1.89 -9.23 5.21
N ARG A 444 0.77 -8.56 4.92
CA ARG A 444 -0.54 -8.91 5.50
C ARG A 444 -1.08 -10.22 4.93
N ASP A 445 -0.62 -10.60 3.75
CA ASP A 445 -0.96 -11.85 3.09
C ASP A 445 0.16 -12.89 3.27
N HIS A 446 -0.20 -14.11 3.65
CA HIS A 446 0.77 -15.17 3.93
C HIS A 446 1.54 -15.64 2.70
N GLU A 447 0.96 -15.59 1.50
CA GLU A 447 1.65 -15.93 0.25
C GLU A 447 2.73 -14.89 -0.04
N ASN A 448 2.39 -13.62 0.13
CA ASN A 448 3.33 -12.51 -0.02
C ASN A 448 4.48 -12.58 0.98
N CYS A 449 4.25 -13.00 2.23
CA CYS A 449 5.33 -13.26 3.18
C CYS A 449 6.33 -14.29 2.64
N GLY A 450 5.84 -15.35 1.98
CA GLY A 450 6.68 -16.35 1.33
C GLY A 450 7.52 -15.78 0.19
N LYS A 451 6.93 -14.90 -0.65
CA LYS A 451 7.66 -14.21 -1.71
C LYS A 451 8.75 -13.29 -1.16
N ILE A 452 8.43 -12.48 -0.15
CA ILE A 452 9.38 -11.60 0.56
C ILE A 452 10.56 -12.40 1.14
N GLY A 453 10.28 -13.57 1.73
CA GLY A 453 11.32 -14.43 2.30
C GLY A 453 12.26 -15.06 1.28
N LYS A 454 11.78 -15.29 0.05
CA LYS A 454 12.57 -15.89 -1.04
C LYS A 454 13.44 -14.88 -1.79
N THR A 455 13.09 -13.58 -1.75
CA THR A 455 13.87 -12.54 -2.43
C THR A 455 15.27 -12.41 -1.81
N LYS A 456 16.29 -12.58 -2.65
CA LYS A 456 17.70 -12.63 -2.25
C LYS A 456 18.12 -11.37 -1.50
N GLY A 457 18.68 -11.52 -0.30
CA GLY A 457 19.24 -10.43 0.50
C GLY A 457 18.21 -9.46 1.09
N LEU A 458 16.90 -9.64 0.86
CA LEU A 458 15.89 -8.72 1.38
C LEU A 458 15.71 -8.88 2.90
N LEU A 459 15.72 -10.11 3.43
CA LEU A 459 15.60 -10.34 4.86
C LEU A 459 16.74 -9.69 5.65
N SER A 460 17.99 -9.78 5.16
CA SER A 460 19.14 -9.13 5.79
C SER A 460 18.98 -7.61 5.80
N LYS A 461 18.56 -7.00 4.67
CA LYS A 461 18.27 -5.55 4.62
C LYS A 461 17.20 -5.14 5.64
N ILE A 462 16.09 -5.89 5.73
CA ILE A 462 15.03 -5.60 6.71
C ILE A 462 15.57 -5.65 8.13
N ILE A 463 16.42 -6.65 8.43
CA ILE A 463 17.06 -6.81 9.74
C ILE A 463 18.03 -5.68 10.04
N ASP A 464 18.75 -5.15 9.06
CA ASP A 464 19.64 -4.00 9.28
C ASP A 464 18.88 -2.76 9.78
N PHE A 465 17.65 -2.54 9.27
CA PHE A 465 16.74 -1.49 9.77
C PHE A 465 16.12 -1.79 11.14
N THR A 466 16.33 -2.96 11.74
CA THR A 466 15.87 -3.24 13.13
C THR A 466 16.87 -2.76 14.17
N TYR A 467 18.09 -2.43 13.76
CA TYR A 467 19.09 -1.85 14.64
C TYR A 467 18.67 -0.42 15.03
N ALA A 468 18.82 -0.10 16.31
CA ALA A 468 18.61 1.23 16.84
C ALA A 468 19.74 1.56 17.80
N GLU A 469 20.34 2.75 17.62
CA GLU A 469 21.38 3.23 18.51
C GLU A 469 20.84 3.45 19.93
N LYS A 470 21.69 3.20 20.93
CA LYS A 470 21.33 3.37 22.34
C LYS A 470 20.75 4.77 22.63
N ASN A 471 21.38 5.82 22.12
CA ASN A 471 20.94 7.20 22.34
C ASN A 471 19.55 7.48 21.73
N LEU A 472 19.24 6.88 20.57
CA LEU A 472 17.94 7.00 19.90
C LEU A 472 16.82 6.33 20.72
N LEU A 473 17.13 5.26 21.43
CA LEU A 473 16.17 4.51 22.26
C LEU A 473 15.97 5.11 23.65
N GLU A 474 17.03 5.64 24.27
CA GLU A 474 17.00 6.17 25.64
C GLU A 474 16.49 7.61 25.69
N ASN A 475 16.96 8.48 24.80
CA ASN A 475 16.70 9.92 24.86
C ASN A 475 15.47 10.33 24.01
N PRO A 476 14.36 10.76 24.63
CA PRO A 476 13.16 11.19 23.89
C PRO A 476 13.42 12.34 22.93
N ASN A 477 14.34 13.25 23.27
CA ASN A 477 14.64 14.43 22.46
C ASN A 477 15.31 14.03 21.12
N VAL A 478 16.18 13.02 21.15
CA VAL A 478 16.83 12.50 19.93
C VAL A 478 15.80 11.78 19.05
N ALA A 479 14.88 11.03 19.64
CA ALA A 479 13.79 10.39 18.88
C ALA A 479 12.85 11.41 18.21
N VAL A 480 12.66 12.59 18.82
CA VAL A 480 11.90 13.71 18.23
C VAL A 480 12.72 14.42 17.15
N ALA A 481 14.03 14.58 17.34
CA ALA A 481 14.93 15.19 16.35
C ALA A 481 15.12 14.32 15.10
N GLU A 482 15.10 12.99 15.23
CA GLU A 482 15.29 12.02 14.13
C GLU A 482 14.07 11.10 13.91
N PRO A 483 12.88 11.66 13.57
CA PRO A 483 11.63 10.91 13.54
C PRO A 483 11.62 9.82 12.46
N TYR A 484 12.39 9.99 11.38
CA TYR A 484 12.45 9.03 10.28
C TYR A 484 13.26 7.77 10.63
N LYS A 485 14.30 7.88 11.46
CA LYS A 485 15.10 6.72 11.91
C LYS A 485 14.28 5.82 12.83
N ILE A 486 13.66 6.41 13.85
CA ILE A 486 12.79 5.68 14.78
C ILE A 486 11.58 5.07 14.05
N LEU A 487 11.04 5.76 13.04
CA LEU A 487 9.97 5.23 12.19
C LEU A 487 10.42 4.02 11.37
N ALA A 488 11.65 4.04 10.83
CA ALA A 488 12.21 2.91 10.09
C ALA A 488 12.36 1.68 10.99
N VAL A 489 12.91 1.84 12.20
CA VAL A 489 12.99 0.78 13.23
C VAL A 489 11.61 0.22 13.58
N LYS A 490 10.64 1.11 13.79
CA LYS A 490 9.26 0.70 14.08
C LYS A 490 8.62 -0.06 12.92
N ARG A 491 8.84 0.36 11.67
CA ARG A 491 8.29 -0.28 10.47
C ARG A 491 8.97 -1.63 10.21
N SER A 492 10.29 -1.71 10.33
CA SER A 492 11.09 -2.94 10.16
C SER A 492 10.71 -3.99 11.20
N LEU A 493 10.63 -3.64 12.50
CA LEU A 493 10.16 -4.56 13.54
C LEU A 493 8.72 -5.02 13.31
N LYS A 494 7.82 -4.12 12.89
CA LYS A 494 6.43 -4.48 12.55
C LYS A 494 6.33 -5.42 11.35
N LEU A 495 7.20 -5.26 10.35
CA LEU A 495 7.32 -6.14 9.19
C LEU A 495 7.91 -7.50 9.61
N LEU A 496 9.01 -7.48 10.36
CA LEU A 496 9.66 -8.69 10.86
C LEU A 496 8.70 -9.54 11.69
N LYS A 497 7.92 -8.92 12.59
CA LYS A 497 6.84 -9.58 13.34
C LYS A 497 5.86 -10.33 12.42
N LYS A 498 5.50 -9.75 11.26
CA LYS A 498 4.50 -10.33 10.33
C LYS A 498 5.09 -11.53 9.59
N LEU A 499 6.37 -11.44 9.23
CA LEU A 499 7.09 -12.54 8.61
C LEU A 499 7.22 -13.73 9.58
N VAL A 500 7.68 -13.50 10.82
CA VAL A 500 7.89 -14.60 11.79
C VAL A 500 6.59 -15.21 12.34
N SER A 501 5.49 -14.44 12.34
CA SER A 501 4.16 -14.91 12.76
C SER A 501 3.38 -15.65 11.66
N THR A 502 3.93 -15.73 10.44
CA THR A 502 3.32 -16.52 9.37
C THR A 502 3.22 -17.98 9.81
N THR A 503 2.08 -18.62 9.53
CA THR A 503 1.79 -20.01 9.91
C THR A 503 2.15 -20.97 8.80
N GLY A 504 2.09 -22.28 9.07
CA GLY A 504 2.36 -23.31 8.07
C GLY A 504 3.84 -23.46 7.70
N THR A 505 4.10 -24.13 6.57
CA THR A 505 5.46 -24.43 6.08
C THR A 505 6.22 -23.17 5.68
N THR A 506 5.56 -22.20 5.04
CA THR A 506 6.13 -20.88 4.73
C THR A 506 6.62 -20.18 5.99
N GLY A 507 5.81 -20.21 7.05
CA GLY A 507 6.16 -19.65 8.35
C GLY A 507 7.38 -20.29 8.99
N LYS A 508 7.43 -21.64 8.97
CA LYS A 508 8.58 -22.41 9.45
C LYS A 508 9.86 -22.01 8.72
N ASN A 509 9.82 -21.97 7.38
CA ASN A 509 10.98 -21.56 6.57
C ASN A 509 11.44 -20.14 6.89
N LEU A 510 10.50 -19.19 7.01
CA LEU A 510 10.82 -17.81 7.38
C LEU A 510 11.52 -17.71 8.74
N ARG A 511 11.00 -18.39 9.77
CA ARG A 511 11.62 -18.39 11.11
C ARG A 511 13.02 -19.02 11.10
N MET A 512 13.21 -20.13 10.40
CA MET A 512 14.54 -20.75 10.25
C MET A 512 15.53 -19.79 9.56
N THR A 513 15.14 -19.16 8.45
CA THR A 513 16.02 -18.20 7.74
C THR A 513 16.31 -16.95 8.58
N ILE A 514 15.29 -16.36 9.21
CA ILE A 514 15.44 -15.12 10.01
C ILE A 514 16.29 -15.36 11.26
N SER A 515 16.08 -16.49 11.97
CA SER A 515 16.91 -16.86 13.12
C SER A 515 18.34 -17.24 12.73
N GLY A 516 18.56 -17.66 11.49
CA GLY A 516 19.88 -17.90 10.91
C GLY A 516 20.72 -16.63 10.75
N ILE A 517 20.09 -15.48 10.48
CA ILE A 517 20.78 -14.20 10.27
C ILE A 517 21.42 -13.70 11.58
N VAL A 518 22.73 -13.44 11.54
CA VAL A 518 23.58 -13.19 12.72
C VAL A 518 23.08 -12.01 13.57
N PHE A 519 22.72 -10.90 12.93
CA PHE A 519 22.36 -9.67 13.63
C PHE A 519 20.92 -9.62 14.17
N THR A 520 20.06 -10.59 13.84
CA THR A 520 18.63 -10.55 14.22
C THR A 520 18.45 -10.43 15.72
N VAL A 521 19.08 -11.32 16.49
CA VAL A 521 18.87 -11.40 17.94
C VAL A 521 19.57 -10.24 18.65
N SER A 522 20.76 -9.83 18.18
CA SER A 522 21.49 -8.70 18.78
C SER A 522 20.75 -7.39 18.60
N ASN A 523 20.19 -7.11 17.41
CA ASN A 523 19.44 -5.86 17.18
C ASN A 523 18.19 -5.78 18.06
N ILE A 524 17.47 -6.91 18.21
CA ILE A 524 16.31 -6.99 19.09
C ILE A 524 16.73 -6.81 20.56
N ARG A 525 17.87 -7.38 20.98
CA ARG A 525 18.40 -7.20 22.33
C ARG A 525 18.64 -5.73 22.66
N GLU A 526 19.26 -4.95 21.77
CA GLU A 526 19.48 -3.52 21.99
C GLU A 526 18.16 -2.78 22.22
N THR A 527 17.13 -3.12 21.43
CA THR A 527 15.77 -2.59 21.60
C THR A 527 15.18 -2.96 22.97
N LEU A 528 15.41 -4.18 23.46
CA LEU A 528 14.93 -4.63 24.77
C LEU A 528 15.64 -3.92 25.93
N HIS A 529 16.96 -3.74 25.85
CA HIS A 529 17.76 -3.12 26.92
C HIS A 529 17.56 -1.61 27.02
N HIS A 530 17.59 -0.92 25.88
CA HIS A 530 17.62 0.54 25.83
C HIS A 530 16.26 1.17 25.54
N GLY A 531 15.26 0.38 25.13
CA GLY A 531 13.93 0.86 24.75
C GLY A 531 12.97 1.22 25.90
N LYS A 532 13.45 1.55 27.11
CA LYS A 532 12.56 1.91 28.25
C LYS A 532 11.64 3.08 27.92
N SER A 533 12.15 4.08 27.20
CA SER A 533 11.37 5.23 26.70
C SER A 533 10.42 4.86 25.56
N GLN A 534 10.55 3.65 24.98
CA GLN A 534 9.80 3.15 23.83
C GLN A 534 9.24 1.73 24.07
N PRO A 535 8.33 1.54 25.05
CA PRO A 535 7.84 0.21 25.44
C PRO A 535 7.12 -0.54 24.31
N HIS A 536 6.61 0.20 23.32
CA HIS A 536 6.01 -0.40 22.13
C HIS A 536 7.04 -1.13 21.24
N LEU A 537 8.29 -0.67 21.19
CA LEU A 537 9.38 -1.34 20.47
C LEU A 537 9.88 -2.55 21.25
N GLN A 538 10.01 -2.42 22.59
CA GLN A 538 10.32 -3.56 23.46
C GLN A 538 9.28 -4.67 23.30
N LYS A 539 7.99 -4.31 23.22
CA LYS A 539 6.90 -5.26 22.98
C LYS A 539 7.07 -5.98 21.65
N LEU A 540 7.33 -5.25 20.56
CA LEU A 540 7.59 -5.86 19.25
C LEU A 540 8.79 -6.80 19.29
N GLY A 541 9.88 -6.40 19.96
CA GLY A 541 11.07 -7.23 20.13
C GLY A 541 10.77 -8.54 20.86
N ALA A 542 10.07 -8.48 21.99
CA ALA A 542 9.66 -9.66 22.75
C ALA A 542 8.75 -10.60 21.95
N GLU A 543 7.77 -10.05 21.22
CA GLU A 543 6.89 -10.84 20.34
C GLU A 543 7.67 -11.51 19.21
N ILE A 544 8.64 -10.82 18.58
CA ILE A 544 9.47 -11.42 17.52
C ILE A 544 10.29 -12.59 18.08
N LEU A 545 10.94 -12.43 19.24
CA LEU A 545 11.68 -13.52 19.87
C LEU A 545 10.78 -14.70 20.25
N THR A 546 9.54 -14.43 20.69
CA THR A 546 8.53 -15.46 20.98
C THR A 546 8.25 -16.31 19.75
N PHE A 547 7.99 -15.68 18.60
CA PHE A 547 7.76 -16.40 17.35
C PHE A 547 9.01 -17.13 16.87
N LEU A 548 10.19 -16.53 16.97
CA LEU A 548 11.43 -17.20 16.56
C LEU A 548 11.76 -18.43 17.42
N ALA A 549 11.39 -18.42 18.71
CA ALA A 549 11.55 -19.54 19.63
C ALA A 549 10.62 -20.74 19.33
N PHE A 550 9.77 -20.65 18.31
CA PHE A 550 9.02 -21.81 17.80
C PHE A 550 9.91 -22.85 17.12
N GLU A 551 11.09 -22.44 16.65
CA GLU A 551 12.05 -23.36 16.01
C GLU A 551 13.02 -23.90 17.07
N GLU A 552 13.07 -25.23 17.21
CA GLU A 552 13.85 -25.93 18.25
C GLU A 552 15.32 -25.47 18.32
N GLY A 553 15.99 -25.36 17.16
CA GLY A 553 17.37 -24.86 17.09
C GLY A 553 17.54 -23.36 17.37
N ALA A 554 16.48 -22.55 17.21
CA ALA A 554 16.54 -21.11 17.47
C ALA A 554 16.41 -20.81 18.96
N THR A 555 15.67 -21.61 19.72
CA THR A 555 15.44 -21.41 21.17
C THR A 555 16.75 -21.35 21.95
N GLU A 556 17.66 -22.30 21.74
CA GLU A 556 18.95 -22.33 22.43
C GLU A 556 19.88 -21.20 21.95
N LYS A 557 19.87 -20.89 20.66
CA LYS A 557 20.66 -19.80 20.08
C LYS A 557 20.24 -18.43 20.64
N ILE A 558 18.93 -18.19 20.72
CA ILE A 558 18.37 -16.93 21.24
C ILE A 558 18.68 -16.82 22.74
N GLY A 559 18.40 -17.85 23.54
CA GLY A 559 18.68 -17.83 24.98
C GLY A 559 20.17 -17.91 25.33
N GLY A 560 21.01 -18.40 24.42
CA GLY A 560 22.48 -18.32 24.48
C GLY A 560 23.05 -16.94 24.15
N THR A 561 22.29 -16.09 23.47
CA THR A 561 22.73 -14.74 23.15
C THR A 561 22.75 -13.89 24.42
N GLY A 562 23.94 -13.41 24.79
CA GLY A 562 24.18 -12.68 26.03
C GLY A 562 23.23 -11.49 26.19
N GLY A 563 22.61 -11.38 27.36
CA GLY A 563 21.74 -10.28 27.74
C GLY A 563 20.26 -10.41 27.38
N VAL A 564 19.87 -11.30 26.45
CA VAL A 564 18.47 -11.44 25.99
C VAL A 564 17.53 -11.86 27.13
N LEU A 565 17.81 -13.01 27.77
CA LEU A 565 17.00 -13.53 28.87
C LEU A 565 16.93 -12.55 30.04
N LYS A 566 18.07 -11.93 30.41
CA LYS A 566 18.13 -10.91 31.46
C LYS A 566 17.25 -9.71 31.11
N GLY A 567 17.32 -9.21 29.88
CA GLY A 567 16.50 -8.08 29.42
C GLY A 567 15.00 -8.39 29.47
N LEU A 568 14.58 -9.56 28.98
CA LEU A 568 13.19 -9.99 29.03
C LEU A 568 12.68 -10.16 30.48
N LEU A 569 13.47 -10.78 31.35
CA LEU A 569 13.13 -10.94 32.77
C LEU A 569 13.00 -9.60 33.49
N CYS A 570 13.92 -8.66 33.24
CA CYS A 570 13.85 -7.31 33.77
C CYS A 570 12.55 -6.60 33.33
N ILE A 571 12.13 -6.74 32.07
CA ILE A 571 10.88 -6.15 31.58
C ILE A 571 9.66 -6.84 32.22
N PHE A 572 9.66 -8.18 32.27
CA PHE A 572 8.54 -8.97 32.77
C PHE A 572 8.21 -8.65 34.23
N LEU A 573 9.24 -8.61 35.09
CA LEU A 573 9.11 -8.40 36.52
C LEU A 573 9.11 -6.91 36.93
N ASN A 574 9.18 -5.98 35.98
CA ASN A 574 9.16 -4.56 36.29
C ASN A 574 7.74 -4.06 36.66
N ASN A 575 7.54 -3.76 37.93
CA ASN A 575 6.28 -3.22 38.47
C ASN A 575 6.11 -1.70 38.23
N GLU A 576 7.14 -0.99 37.81
CA GLU A 576 7.11 0.46 37.52
C GLU A 576 6.46 0.79 36.17
N ILE A 577 6.26 -0.21 35.31
CA ILE A 577 5.66 0.01 33.98
C ILE A 577 4.17 0.37 34.16
N PRO A 578 3.72 1.52 33.64
CA PRO A 578 2.33 1.96 33.73
C PRO A 578 1.33 0.91 33.21
N LYS A 579 0.15 0.83 33.83
CA LYS A 579 -0.88 -0.19 33.51
C LYS A 579 -1.33 -0.12 32.05
N ASP A 580 -1.43 1.07 31.46
CA ASP A 580 -1.74 1.31 30.04
C ASP A 580 -0.69 0.72 29.07
N LYS A 581 0.56 0.56 29.55
CA LYS A 581 1.68 0.00 28.78
C LYS A 581 2.08 -1.42 29.22
N SER A 582 1.32 -2.01 30.14
CA SER A 582 1.60 -3.34 30.73
C SER A 582 1.66 -4.49 29.72
N GLY A 583 1.12 -4.31 28.51
CA GLY A 583 1.20 -5.30 27.43
C GLY A 583 2.64 -5.70 27.06
N VAL A 584 3.64 -4.85 27.32
CA VAL A 584 5.06 -5.20 27.13
C VAL A 584 5.53 -6.29 28.11
N ARG A 585 5.02 -6.28 29.35
CA ARG A 585 5.33 -7.29 30.37
C ARG A 585 4.79 -8.65 29.93
N VAL A 586 3.55 -8.68 29.45
CA VAL A 586 2.91 -9.91 28.94
C VAL A 586 3.74 -10.51 27.81
N SER A 587 4.12 -9.72 26.80
CA SER A 587 4.93 -10.21 25.68
C SER A 587 6.33 -10.67 26.13
N ALA A 588 6.95 -9.99 27.09
CA ALA A 588 8.25 -10.40 27.64
C ALA A 588 8.15 -11.74 28.39
N GLY A 589 7.13 -11.91 29.23
CA GLY A 589 6.88 -13.16 29.95
C GLY A 589 6.57 -14.33 29.02
N GLU A 590 5.77 -14.09 27.98
CA GLU A 590 5.49 -15.10 26.94
C GLU A 590 6.78 -15.52 26.22
N SER A 591 7.63 -14.55 25.87
CA SER A 591 8.94 -14.80 25.26
C SER A 591 9.84 -15.67 26.14
N VAL A 592 9.92 -15.37 27.45
CA VAL A 592 10.71 -16.18 28.41
C VAL A 592 10.13 -17.58 28.56
N ALA A 593 8.81 -17.72 28.67
CA ALA A 593 8.15 -19.02 28.76
C ALA A 593 8.48 -19.89 27.54
N MET A 594 8.41 -19.30 26.34
CA MET A 594 8.75 -19.98 25.10
C MET A 594 10.23 -20.33 25.00
N LEU A 595 11.14 -19.45 25.44
CA LEU A 595 12.57 -19.73 25.43
C LEU A 595 13.00 -20.79 26.46
N ALA A 596 12.26 -20.94 27.55
CA ALA A 596 12.45 -21.99 28.56
C ALA A 596 11.89 -23.34 28.09
N GLN A 597 10.90 -23.34 27.20
CA GLN A 597 10.21 -24.53 26.74
C GLN A 597 11.18 -25.48 26.03
N GLY A 598 11.36 -26.70 26.58
CA GLY A 598 12.21 -27.73 25.99
C GLY A 598 13.72 -27.50 26.12
N SER A 599 14.18 -26.37 26.66
CA SER A 599 15.60 -26.03 26.73
C SER A 599 16.15 -26.05 28.16
N LYS A 600 16.92 -27.09 28.47
CA LYS A 600 17.62 -27.26 29.76
C LYS A 600 18.63 -26.12 29.99
N SER A 601 19.37 -25.74 28.94
CA SER A 601 20.38 -24.66 28.99
C SER A 601 19.76 -23.31 29.33
N ASN A 602 18.63 -22.97 28.71
CA ASN A 602 17.95 -21.70 28.98
C ASN A 602 17.30 -21.70 30.38
N CYS A 603 16.70 -22.81 30.81
CA CYS A 603 16.17 -22.94 32.16
C CYS A 603 17.25 -22.70 33.22
N GLN A 604 18.44 -23.28 33.04
CA GLN A 604 19.57 -23.06 33.95
C GLN A 604 20.01 -21.59 34.00
N LYS A 605 20.04 -20.89 32.85
CA LYS A 605 20.37 -19.46 32.79
C LYS A 605 19.32 -18.59 33.48
N ILE A 606 18.04 -18.91 33.31
CA ILE A 606 16.94 -18.21 33.99
C ILE A 606 17.05 -18.41 35.50
N LEU A 607 17.33 -19.63 35.96
CA LEU A 607 17.49 -19.95 37.38
C LEU A 607 18.64 -19.15 38.01
N ARG A 608 19.79 -19.05 37.31
CA ARG A 608 20.95 -18.24 37.73
C ARG A 608 20.68 -16.73 37.82
N ALA A 609 19.57 -16.25 37.26
CA ALA A 609 19.18 -14.85 37.35
C ALA A 609 18.47 -14.50 38.68
N ASN A 610 18.30 -15.46 39.61
CA ASN A 610 17.68 -15.27 40.93
C ASN A 610 16.26 -14.65 40.88
N VAL A 611 15.47 -15.05 39.87
CA VAL A 611 14.13 -14.48 39.62
C VAL A 611 12.98 -15.28 40.25
N LEU A 612 13.24 -16.43 40.89
CA LEU A 612 12.20 -17.34 41.40
C LEU A 612 11.21 -16.66 42.34
N LYS A 613 11.69 -15.88 43.31
CA LYS A 613 10.82 -15.15 44.24
C LYS A 613 9.86 -14.22 43.49
N GLY A 614 10.38 -13.44 42.54
CA GLY A 614 9.58 -12.55 41.71
C GLY A 614 8.60 -13.29 40.78
N LEU A 615 8.92 -14.52 40.34
CA LEU A 615 8.00 -15.37 39.58
C LEU A 615 6.83 -15.85 40.44
N VAL A 616 7.09 -16.21 41.70
CA VAL A 616 6.05 -16.66 42.64
C VAL A 616 5.14 -15.48 43.03
N GLU A 617 5.71 -14.33 43.36
CA GLU A 617 4.95 -13.09 43.60
C GLU A 617 4.10 -12.69 42.37
N ALA A 618 4.59 -12.96 41.15
CA ALA A 618 3.86 -12.68 39.93
C ALA A 618 2.62 -13.58 39.73
N LEU A 619 2.48 -14.70 40.45
CA LEU A 619 1.29 -15.55 40.40
C LEU A 619 0.05 -14.86 40.99
N ASP A 620 0.25 -13.89 41.88
CA ASP A 620 -0.83 -13.09 42.49
C ASP A 620 -1.26 -11.92 41.59
N ASN A 621 -0.53 -11.66 40.50
CA ASN A 621 -0.85 -10.58 39.57
C ASN A 621 -1.64 -11.12 38.35
N PRO A 622 -2.94 -10.80 38.20
CA PRO A 622 -3.78 -11.33 37.12
C PRO A 622 -3.25 -11.07 35.70
N LEU A 623 -2.48 -9.98 35.49
CA LEU A 623 -1.95 -9.62 34.17
C LEU A 623 -0.83 -10.55 33.71
N ILE A 624 0.00 -11.04 34.63
CA ILE A 624 1.22 -11.78 34.30
C ILE A 624 1.27 -13.19 34.89
N ARG A 625 0.30 -13.57 35.73
CA ARG A 625 0.25 -14.87 36.40
C ARG A 625 0.38 -16.06 35.47
N LEU A 626 -0.26 -15.97 34.29
CA LEU A 626 -0.20 -17.04 33.28
C LEU A 626 1.23 -17.28 32.78
N ASN A 627 1.95 -16.20 32.52
CA ASN A 627 3.32 -16.28 32.04
C ASN A 627 4.25 -16.73 33.17
N ALA A 628 4.05 -16.24 34.40
CA ALA A 628 4.81 -16.67 35.57
C ALA A 628 4.66 -18.18 35.81
N ALA A 629 3.42 -18.68 35.80
CA ALA A 629 3.14 -20.10 35.98
C ALA A 629 3.74 -20.97 34.86
N ARG A 630 3.70 -20.53 33.59
CA ARG A 630 4.37 -21.22 32.48
C ARG A 630 5.88 -21.25 32.63
N ILE A 631 6.50 -20.15 33.04
CA ILE A 631 7.95 -20.08 33.28
C ILE A 631 8.32 -21.05 34.42
N LEU A 632 7.61 -20.99 35.55
CA LEU A 632 7.84 -21.90 36.68
C LEU A 632 7.68 -23.36 36.27
N ARG A 633 6.63 -23.71 35.52
CA ARG A 633 6.41 -25.06 34.99
C ARG A 633 7.63 -25.51 34.18
N ASN A 634 8.07 -24.68 33.24
CA ASN A 634 9.17 -25.02 32.35
C ASN A 634 10.50 -25.15 33.12
N LEU A 635 10.74 -24.30 34.11
CA LEU A 635 11.89 -24.43 35.01
C LEU A 635 11.86 -25.76 35.75
N CYS A 636 10.73 -26.16 36.32
CA CYS A 636 10.61 -27.43 37.04
C CYS A 636 10.69 -28.65 36.11
N ALA A 637 10.13 -28.56 34.90
CA ALA A 637 10.09 -29.67 33.95
C ALA A 637 11.46 -29.96 33.29
N TYR A 638 12.25 -28.91 33.01
CA TYR A 638 13.48 -29.03 32.21
C TYR A 638 14.78 -28.80 32.99
N THR A 639 14.71 -28.43 34.27
CA THR A 639 15.89 -28.34 35.14
C THR A 639 16.13 -29.66 35.84
N ALA A 640 17.38 -30.13 35.89
CA ALA A 640 17.73 -31.35 36.60
C ALA A 640 17.47 -31.19 38.12
N PRO A 641 16.93 -32.21 38.82
CA PRO A 641 16.57 -32.10 40.24
C PRO A 641 17.71 -31.61 41.16
N GLY A 642 18.96 -32.01 40.88
CA GLY A 642 20.13 -31.59 41.64
C GLY A 642 20.59 -30.15 41.44
N GLN A 643 19.97 -29.39 40.53
CA GLN A 643 20.27 -27.96 40.32
C GLN A 643 19.42 -27.04 41.21
N PHE A 644 18.30 -27.54 41.75
CA PHE A 644 17.53 -26.82 42.75
C PHE A 644 18.16 -27.03 44.12
N ASN A 645 18.66 -25.96 44.73
CA ASN A 645 19.02 -25.99 46.15
C ASN A 645 17.73 -25.95 47.00
N GLU A 646 17.85 -26.27 48.30
CA GLU A 646 16.68 -26.31 49.18
C GLU A 646 15.95 -24.96 49.26
N GLN A 647 16.66 -23.84 49.29
CA GLN A 647 16.03 -22.50 49.28
C GLN A 647 15.16 -22.27 48.04
N MET A 648 15.61 -22.71 46.86
CA MET A 648 14.84 -22.59 45.62
C MET A 648 13.61 -23.49 45.63
N LYS A 649 13.73 -24.71 46.20
CA LYS A 649 12.59 -25.61 46.36
C LYS A 649 11.55 -24.99 47.29
N GLU A 650 11.96 -24.45 48.44
CA GLU A 650 11.06 -23.76 49.37
C GLU A 650 10.32 -22.59 48.73
N VAL A 651 11.01 -21.79 47.90
CA VAL A 651 10.36 -20.71 47.14
C VAL A 651 9.32 -21.24 46.16
N ILE A 652 9.57 -22.38 45.50
CA ILE A 652 8.59 -22.97 44.57
C ILE A 652 7.41 -23.60 45.35
N LYS A 653 7.68 -24.24 46.49
CA LYS A 653 6.65 -24.84 47.35
C LYS A 653 5.63 -23.80 47.82
N SER A 654 6.05 -22.58 48.15
CA SER A 654 5.13 -21.50 48.59
C SER A 654 4.14 -21.05 47.50
N ALA A 655 4.37 -21.38 46.23
CA ALA A 655 3.39 -21.16 45.17
C ALA A 655 2.21 -22.14 45.21
N GLY A 656 2.34 -23.26 45.94
CA GLY A 656 1.39 -24.37 45.95
C GLY A 656 -0.04 -23.94 46.30
N ALA A 657 -0.21 -23.20 47.39
CA ALA A 657 -1.54 -22.75 47.83
C ALA A 657 -2.23 -21.86 46.78
N THR A 658 -1.49 -20.91 46.19
CA THR A 658 -1.99 -20.04 45.11
C THR A 658 -2.40 -20.83 43.87
N VAL A 659 -1.60 -21.84 43.49
CA VAL A 659 -1.88 -22.70 42.33
C VAL A 659 -3.13 -23.56 42.56
N LEU A 660 -3.25 -24.22 43.73
CA LEU A 660 -4.41 -25.05 44.05
C LEU A 660 -5.71 -24.23 44.09
N LYS A 661 -5.67 -23.05 44.73
CA LYS A 661 -6.80 -22.12 44.76
C LYS A 661 -7.22 -21.69 43.36
N ALA A 662 -6.26 -21.44 42.47
CA ALA A 662 -6.52 -21.07 41.07
C ALA A 662 -7.13 -22.23 40.26
N ILE A 663 -6.70 -23.48 40.47
CA ILE A 663 -7.29 -24.66 39.80
C ILE A 663 -8.78 -24.80 40.12
N LYS A 664 -9.15 -24.53 41.39
CA LYS A 664 -10.55 -24.61 41.86
C LYS A 664 -11.41 -23.43 41.36
N SER A 665 -10.85 -22.22 41.34
CA SER A 665 -11.62 -20.99 41.12
C SER A 665 -11.62 -20.46 39.69
N GLU A 666 -10.59 -20.77 38.90
CA GLU A 666 -10.46 -20.29 37.53
C GLU A 666 -10.93 -21.34 36.51
N GLU A 667 -11.24 -20.89 35.29
CA GLU A 667 -11.66 -21.75 34.19
C GLU A 667 -10.86 -21.47 32.91
N ARG A 668 -10.88 -22.40 31.96
CA ARG A 668 -10.25 -22.26 30.64
C ARG A 668 -8.72 -22.15 30.73
N LYS A 669 -8.12 -21.11 30.13
CA LYS A 669 -6.67 -21.00 29.93
C LYS A 669 -5.88 -20.80 31.24
N PRO A 670 -6.35 -19.99 32.21
CA PRO A 670 -5.74 -19.96 33.54
C PRO A 670 -5.76 -21.30 34.26
N GLN A 671 -6.90 -22.00 34.26
CA GLN A 671 -7.02 -23.34 34.84
C GLN A 671 -6.04 -24.33 34.18
N GLU A 672 -5.98 -24.39 32.85
CA GLU A 672 -5.02 -25.25 32.11
C GLU A 672 -3.58 -25.01 32.56
N VAL A 673 -3.15 -23.74 32.66
CA VAL A 673 -1.77 -23.42 33.02
C VAL A 673 -1.46 -23.80 34.47
N MET A 674 -2.39 -23.57 35.40
CA MET A 674 -2.20 -23.89 36.82
C MET A 674 -2.21 -25.41 37.06
N VAL A 675 -3.12 -26.14 36.42
CA VAL A 675 -3.14 -27.61 36.44
C VAL A 675 -1.84 -28.17 35.88
N GLY A 676 -1.23 -27.54 34.87
CA GLY A 676 0.07 -27.97 34.35
C GLY A 676 1.27 -27.68 35.25
N LEU A 677 1.16 -26.76 36.21
CA LEU A 677 2.23 -26.43 37.16
C LEU A 677 2.15 -27.29 38.43
N ALA A 678 0.94 -27.58 38.92
CA ALA A 678 0.71 -28.31 40.16
C ALA A 678 1.46 -29.66 40.28
N PRO A 679 1.56 -30.53 39.25
CA PRO A 679 2.27 -31.80 39.35
C PRO A 679 3.75 -31.62 39.69
N HIS A 680 4.34 -30.51 39.26
CA HIS A 680 5.74 -30.21 39.52
C HIS A 680 5.97 -29.68 40.93
N ILE A 681 5.05 -28.88 41.46
CA ILE A 681 5.10 -28.42 42.86
C ILE A 681 4.90 -29.61 43.80
N LEU A 682 3.93 -30.47 43.50
CA LEU A 682 3.63 -31.66 44.30
C LEU A 682 4.85 -32.60 44.43
N LYS A 683 5.59 -32.81 43.34
CA LYS A 683 6.80 -33.65 43.33
C LYS A 683 7.95 -33.08 44.16
N LEU A 684 7.90 -31.81 44.56
CA LEU A 684 8.89 -31.20 45.44
C LEU A 684 8.54 -31.34 46.93
N MET A 685 7.31 -31.72 47.26
CA MET A 685 6.87 -31.99 48.63
C MET A 685 7.43 -33.36 49.04
N ASN A 686 8.32 -33.37 50.03
CA ASN A 686 9.01 -34.59 50.45
C ASN A 686 8.33 -35.26 51.64
N THR A 687 7.49 -34.52 52.38
CA THR A 687 6.80 -35.05 53.56
C THR A 687 5.27 -34.90 53.44
N PRO A 688 4.50 -35.83 54.03
CA PRO A 688 3.04 -35.69 54.10
C PRO A 688 2.57 -34.43 54.82
N GLU A 689 3.35 -33.92 55.77
CA GLU A 689 3.03 -32.67 56.50
C GLU A 689 3.13 -31.44 55.61
N GLU A 690 4.15 -31.37 54.74
CA GLU A 690 4.28 -30.29 53.74
C GLU A 690 3.10 -30.29 52.76
N LEU A 691 2.71 -31.49 52.33
CA LEU A 691 1.56 -31.69 51.45
C LEU A 691 0.27 -31.20 52.13
N ARG A 692 0.01 -31.65 53.37
CA ARG A 692 -1.17 -31.24 54.14
C ARG A 692 -1.22 -29.74 54.37
N GLY A 693 -0.09 -29.13 54.75
CA GLY A 693 0.01 -27.68 54.96
C GLY A 693 -0.36 -26.87 53.71
N MET A 694 0.06 -27.31 52.52
CA MET A 694 -0.30 -26.66 51.25
C MET A 694 -1.82 -26.70 50.99
N PHE A 695 -2.48 -27.83 51.23
CA PHE A 695 -3.93 -27.95 51.06
C PHE A 695 -4.71 -27.12 52.09
N GLU A 696 -4.25 -27.11 53.35
CA GLU A 696 -4.80 -26.28 54.43
C GLU A 696 -4.70 -24.78 54.08
N GLU A 697 -3.53 -24.31 53.65
CA GLU A 697 -3.30 -22.92 53.25
C GLU A 697 -4.16 -22.52 52.04
N ALA A 698 -4.35 -23.44 51.08
CA ALA A 698 -5.20 -23.20 49.92
C ALA A 698 -6.70 -23.12 50.28
N GLY A 699 -7.12 -23.68 51.42
CA GLY A 699 -8.53 -23.91 51.73
C GLY A 699 -9.20 -24.86 50.75
N VAL A 700 -8.47 -25.87 50.26
CA VAL A 700 -8.93 -26.87 49.29
C VAL A 700 -8.65 -28.26 49.86
N THR A 701 -9.61 -29.19 49.79
CA THR A 701 -9.36 -30.58 50.19
C THR A 701 -8.83 -31.41 49.00
N GLU A 702 -8.14 -32.51 49.28
CA GLU A 702 -7.70 -33.44 48.23
C GLU A 702 -8.88 -33.99 47.40
N GLU A 703 -10.02 -34.26 48.06
CA GLU A 703 -11.25 -34.71 47.40
C GLU A 703 -11.86 -33.63 46.50
N GLU A 704 -11.84 -32.36 46.93
CA GLU A 704 -12.31 -31.23 46.10
C GLU A 704 -11.45 -31.06 44.86
N LEU A 705 -10.12 -31.20 44.99
CA LEU A 705 -9.20 -31.14 43.85
C LEU A 705 -9.44 -32.33 42.90
N ALA A 706 -9.61 -33.54 43.43
CA ALA A 706 -9.93 -34.74 42.64
C ALA A 706 -11.24 -34.56 41.85
N LYS A 707 -12.30 -34.04 42.48
CA LYS A 707 -13.57 -33.68 41.82
C LYS A 707 -13.37 -32.62 40.73
N ALA A 708 -12.54 -31.61 40.97
CA ALA A 708 -12.24 -30.59 39.98
C ALA A 708 -11.56 -31.18 38.73
N LEU A 709 -10.63 -32.11 38.89
CA LEU A 709 -9.94 -32.78 37.75
C LEU A 709 -10.90 -33.63 36.93
N ILE A 710 -11.80 -34.38 37.57
CA ILE A 710 -12.84 -35.14 36.88
C ILE A 710 -13.79 -34.21 36.12
N ASN A 711 -14.20 -33.11 36.75
CA ASN A 711 -15.05 -32.11 36.09
C ASN A 711 -14.36 -31.47 34.88
N ILE A 712 -13.04 -31.31 34.90
CA ILE A 712 -12.26 -30.86 33.74
C ILE A 712 -12.38 -31.90 32.61
N LEU A 713 -12.14 -33.18 32.89
CA LEU A 713 -12.22 -34.23 31.85
C LEU A 713 -13.63 -34.33 31.27
N LYS A 714 -14.68 -34.31 32.11
CA LYS A 714 -16.09 -34.30 31.69
C LYS A 714 -16.44 -33.09 30.83
N ARG A 715 -15.98 -31.90 31.24
CA ARG A 715 -16.24 -30.64 30.51
C ARG A 715 -15.56 -30.62 29.14
N TYR A 716 -14.41 -31.28 29.01
CA TYR A 716 -13.61 -31.34 27.79
C TYR A 716 -13.60 -32.75 27.22
N GLU A 717 -14.77 -33.36 27.05
CA GLU A 717 -14.94 -34.70 26.46
C GLU A 717 -14.24 -34.85 25.10
N GLN A 718 -14.09 -33.75 24.35
CA GLN A 718 -13.31 -33.68 23.11
C GLN A 718 -12.18 -32.66 23.25
N PRO A 719 -11.03 -32.86 22.56
CA PRO A 719 -9.90 -31.95 22.66
C PRO A 719 -10.21 -30.61 21.98
N VAL A 720 -10.01 -29.52 22.71
CA VAL A 720 -10.35 -28.17 22.25
C VAL A 720 -9.07 -27.37 21.95
N PRO A 721 -8.90 -26.81 20.73
CA PRO A 721 -7.73 -25.99 20.37
C PRO A 721 -7.48 -24.78 21.27
N LYS A 722 -8.50 -24.30 21.98
CA LYS A 722 -8.38 -23.17 22.93
C LYS A 722 -7.62 -23.55 24.20
N VAL A 723 -7.74 -24.79 24.66
CA VAL A 723 -7.08 -25.31 25.87
C VAL A 723 -6.46 -26.68 25.59
N PRO A 724 -5.52 -26.77 24.62
CA PRO A 724 -5.12 -28.02 23.99
C PRO A 724 -4.45 -29.00 24.94
N ARG A 725 -3.96 -28.55 26.11
CA ARG A 725 -3.21 -29.38 27.06
C ARG A 725 -3.99 -29.67 28.34
N ILE A 726 -5.23 -29.21 28.46
CA ILE A 726 -5.94 -29.24 29.74
C ILE A 726 -6.22 -30.67 30.23
N ARG A 727 -6.66 -31.57 29.33
CA ARG A 727 -6.86 -32.99 29.66
C ARG A 727 -5.54 -33.65 30.04
N ARG A 728 -4.51 -33.46 29.21
CA ARG A 728 -3.17 -33.96 29.48
C ARG A 728 -2.67 -33.54 30.86
N PHE A 729 -2.72 -32.25 31.18
CA PHE A 729 -2.26 -31.74 32.47
C PHE A 729 -3.12 -32.24 33.63
N ALA A 730 -4.43 -32.43 33.44
CA ALA A 730 -5.29 -33.03 34.46
C ALA A 730 -4.89 -34.48 34.77
N ILE A 731 -4.55 -35.26 33.73
CA ILE A 731 -4.06 -36.63 33.88
C ILE A 731 -2.67 -36.64 34.56
N GLU A 732 -1.76 -35.75 34.15
CA GLU A 732 -0.43 -35.62 34.78
C GLU A 732 -0.55 -35.27 36.29
N LEU A 733 -1.51 -34.42 36.67
CA LEU A 733 -1.78 -34.10 38.07
C LEU A 733 -2.42 -35.28 38.81
N THR A 734 -3.34 -35.99 38.18
CA THR A 734 -3.97 -37.20 38.75
C THR A 734 -2.90 -38.26 39.08
N ILE A 735 -1.99 -38.54 38.15
CA ILE A 735 -0.86 -39.44 38.36
C ILE A 735 0.04 -38.95 39.51
N ALA A 736 0.34 -37.66 39.55
CA ALA A 736 1.18 -37.09 40.59
C ALA A 736 0.54 -37.23 41.98
N MET A 737 -0.77 -36.98 42.11
CA MET A 737 -1.52 -37.16 43.35
C MET A 737 -1.50 -38.62 43.82
N MET A 738 -1.80 -39.56 42.92
CA MET A 738 -1.79 -41.00 43.24
C MET A 738 -0.42 -41.51 43.69
N LYS A 739 0.66 -40.96 43.14
CA LYS A 739 2.03 -41.30 43.57
C LYS A 739 2.43 -40.67 44.90
N ALA A 740 1.87 -39.51 45.23
CA ALA A 740 2.20 -38.79 46.46
C ALA A 740 1.48 -39.36 47.69
N ASN A 741 0.21 -39.78 47.55
CA ASN A 741 -0.59 -40.31 48.64
C ASN A 741 -1.47 -41.48 48.17
N VAL A 742 -1.28 -42.67 48.76
CA VAL A 742 -2.06 -43.88 48.44
C VAL A 742 -3.56 -43.72 48.72
N GLU A 743 -3.95 -42.89 49.68
CA GLU A 743 -5.38 -42.63 49.96
C GLU A 743 -6.08 -41.93 48.81
N THR A 744 -5.37 -41.11 48.01
CA THR A 744 -5.95 -40.46 46.83
C THR A 744 -6.37 -41.46 45.75
N VAL A 745 -5.74 -42.63 45.68
CA VAL A 745 -6.15 -43.72 44.76
C VAL A 745 -7.58 -44.15 45.06
N LYS A 746 -7.91 -44.37 46.34
CA LYS A 746 -9.28 -44.72 46.77
C LYS A 746 -10.27 -43.61 46.45
N THR A 747 -9.87 -42.36 46.66
CA THR A 747 -10.70 -41.19 46.31
C THR A 747 -11.02 -41.16 44.81
N PHE A 748 -10.03 -41.38 43.93
CA PHE A 748 -10.26 -41.41 42.49
C PHE A 748 -11.07 -42.64 42.03
N GLN A 749 -10.90 -43.79 42.68
CA GLN A 749 -11.74 -44.98 42.45
C GLN A 749 -13.21 -44.70 42.80
N ASN A 750 -13.47 -44.10 43.97
CA ASN A 750 -14.82 -43.74 44.42
C ASN A 750 -15.51 -42.70 43.53
N LEU A 751 -14.71 -41.83 42.88
CA LEU A 751 -15.22 -40.82 41.95
C LEU A 751 -15.29 -41.32 40.49
N GLU A 752 -15.06 -42.61 40.25
CA GLU A 752 -15.12 -43.25 38.92
C GLU A 752 -14.14 -42.66 37.87
N MET A 753 -12.97 -42.19 38.29
CA MET A 753 -11.95 -41.62 37.39
C MET A 753 -11.59 -42.55 36.22
N LYS A 754 -11.64 -43.87 36.44
CA LYS A 754 -11.37 -44.88 35.41
C LYS A 754 -12.28 -44.72 34.18
N ASN A 755 -13.58 -44.50 34.38
CA ASN A 755 -14.56 -44.36 33.29
C ASN A 755 -14.25 -43.11 32.44
N GLU A 756 -13.85 -42.03 33.10
CA GLU A 756 -13.46 -40.78 32.42
C GLU A 756 -12.17 -40.96 31.61
N LEU A 757 -11.17 -41.67 32.15
CA LEU A 757 -9.94 -41.97 31.43
C LEU A 757 -10.20 -42.84 30.19
N GLU A 758 -11.13 -43.79 30.24
CA GLU A 758 -11.55 -44.59 29.07
C GLU A 758 -12.19 -43.70 28.00
N THR A 759 -13.04 -42.76 28.40
CA THR A 759 -13.66 -41.78 27.48
C THR A 759 -12.60 -40.86 26.84
N VAL A 760 -11.62 -40.41 27.61
CA VAL A 760 -10.51 -39.61 27.07
C VAL A 760 -9.64 -40.43 26.11
N PHE A 761 -9.43 -41.72 26.38
CA PHE A 761 -8.68 -42.61 25.50
C PHE A 761 -9.36 -42.76 24.12
N GLU A 762 -10.68 -42.94 24.10
CA GLU A 762 -11.45 -43.04 22.85
C GLU A 762 -11.48 -41.74 22.04
N THR A 763 -11.33 -40.60 22.71
CA THR A 763 -11.44 -39.25 22.12
C THR A 763 -10.10 -38.52 22.00
N ALA A 764 -8.98 -39.21 22.22
CA ALA A 764 -7.65 -38.64 22.17
C ALA A 764 -7.30 -38.17 20.75
N ALA A 765 -6.70 -36.99 20.63
CA ALA A 765 -6.28 -36.44 19.33
C ALA A 765 -4.80 -36.07 19.30
N GLU A 766 -4.22 -36.09 18.10
CA GLU A 766 -2.79 -35.78 17.90
C GLU A 766 -2.42 -34.36 18.36
N LEU A 767 -3.39 -33.44 18.42
CA LEU A 767 -3.23 -32.11 19.00
C LEU A 767 -2.65 -32.13 20.42
N GLU A 768 -3.06 -33.10 21.24
CA GLU A 768 -2.69 -33.21 22.66
C GLU A 768 -1.27 -33.76 22.86
N ASN A 769 -0.65 -34.26 21.79
CA ASN A 769 0.73 -34.70 21.77
C ASN A 769 1.71 -33.54 21.51
N PHE A 770 1.22 -32.35 21.16
CA PHE A 770 2.06 -31.17 20.91
C PHE A 770 1.96 -30.14 22.04
N ASP A 771 3.13 -29.71 22.53
CA ASP A 771 3.22 -28.53 23.38
C ASP A 771 2.96 -27.29 22.50
N ILE A 772 3.73 -27.07 21.43
CA ILE A 772 3.60 -25.88 20.58
C ILE A 772 3.13 -26.27 19.17
N PHE A 773 2.20 -25.51 18.60
CA PHE A 773 1.75 -25.64 17.21
C PHE A 773 1.47 -24.28 16.54
N SER A 774 1.53 -24.25 15.21
CA SER A 774 1.28 -23.09 14.36
C SER A 774 0.38 -23.44 13.16
N GLY A 775 -0.91 -23.16 13.30
CA GLY A 775 -1.94 -23.52 12.34
C GLY A 775 -2.12 -25.03 12.35
N THR A 776 -1.87 -25.67 11.21
CA THR A 776 -1.90 -27.13 11.05
C THR A 776 -0.55 -27.80 11.33
N VAL A 777 0.49 -27.03 11.69
CA VAL A 777 1.86 -27.55 11.88
C VAL A 777 2.19 -27.68 13.36
N GLY A 778 2.45 -28.90 13.85
CA GLY A 778 3.05 -29.14 15.16
C GLY A 778 4.52 -28.73 15.17
N LEU A 779 4.94 -28.01 16.22
CA LEU A 779 6.29 -27.43 16.32
C LEU A 779 7.12 -28.08 17.43
N ALA A 780 6.51 -28.41 18.57
CA ALA A 780 7.19 -29.09 19.68
C ALA A 780 6.30 -30.20 20.22
N ARG A 781 6.78 -31.44 20.19
CA ARG A 781 6.06 -32.62 20.71
C ARG A 781 6.39 -32.83 22.19
N HIS A 782 5.43 -33.32 22.95
CA HIS A 782 5.69 -33.87 24.28
C HIS A 782 6.55 -35.14 24.20
N GLY A 783 7.31 -35.41 25.26
CA GLY A 783 8.18 -36.60 25.32
C GLY A 783 7.41 -37.92 25.44
N SER A 784 6.21 -37.89 26.04
CA SER A 784 5.28 -39.01 26.12
C SER A 784 3.96 -38.69 25.41
N THR A 785 3.31 -39.70 24.87
CA THR A 785 1.99 -39.54 24.25
C THR A 785 0.89 -39.40 25.32
N ILE A 786 -0.26 -38.84 24.95
CA ILE A 786 -1.41 -38.82 25.87
C ILE A 786 -1.86 -40.24 26.24
N ASN A 787 -1.77 -41.19 25.31
CA ASN A 787 -2.16 -42.58 25.54
C ASN A 787 -1.26 -43.25 26.58
N GLU A 788 0.05 -43.02 26.53
CA GLU A 788 0.99 -43.50 27.56
C GLU A 788 0.65 -42.96 28.96
N LEU A 789 0.24 -41.68 29.05
CA LEU A 789 -0.19 -41.09 30.33
C LEU A 789 -1.49 -41.72 30.84
N ILE A 790 -2.45 -41.98 29.94
CA ILE A 790 -3.72 -42.63 30.32
C ILE A 790 -3.44 -44.04 30.83
N GLU A 791 -2.62 -44.82 30.13
CA GLU A 791 -2.24 -46.16 30.56
C GLU A 791 -1.54 -46.16 31.93
N GLU A 792 -0.64 -45.20 32.17
CA GLU A 792 0.01 -45.03 33.47
C GLU A 792 -1.00 -44.71 34.58
N ALA A 793 -1.94 -43.80 34.32
CA ALA A 793 -3.00 -43.46 35.28
C ALA A 793 -3.91 -44.68 35.56
N MET A 794 -4.27 -45.44 34.53
CA MET A 794 -5.10 -46.64 34.66
C MET A 794 -4.39 -47.76 35.43
N LEU A 795 -3.06 -47.88 35.31
CA LEU A 795 -2.27 -48.83 36.09
C LEU A 795 -2.26 -48.48 37.58
N LEU A 796 -2.21 -47.20 37.93
CA LEU A 796 -2.23 -46.73 39.32
C LEU A 796 -3.61 -46.89 40.00
N LEU A 797 -4.68 -47.00 39.22
CA LEU A 797 -6.05 -47.20 39.71
C LEU A 797 -6.42 -48.68 39.91
N ARG A 798 -5.52 -49.63 39.58
CA ARG A 798 -5.70 -51.07 39.80
C ARG A 798 -5.36 -51.45 41.24
#